data_AF-A0A7T5E370-F1
#
_entry.id   AF-A0A7T5E370-F1
#
_cell.length_a   1.000
_cell.length_b   1.000
_cell.length_c   1.000
_cell.angle_alpha   90.00
_cell.angle_beta   90.00
_cell.angle_gamma   90.00
#
_symmetry.space_group_name_H-M   'P 1'
#
loop_
_entity.id
_entity.type
_entity.pdbx_description
1 polymer ?
#
loop_
_entity_poly.entity_id
_entity_poly.type
_entity_poly.pdbx_seq_one_letter_code
_entity_poly.pdbx_strand_id
1 'polypeptide(L)'
;MSTPSLPTLPDRVFAEAVVRSASGASLLDSPEAVTSETVDQFLASADTVQAAAQELRSAGFDVIDIGSISITVAAPPVIYERALSTQLQAVDRPVIKELGQATTSTFINAADTKPFGEVDVSCTPFSQLLDGVALSEPLYYFGCDTPSPTPPLTAEDYLTVPDGVAEGLNAQPAHRQGITGKGIKVVMVDSGWYAHPYFAKHNYNVKVVLAPGSTNSDTDGLGHGTGESANLLAIAPDIELTMVKADVAISGASKHVNAVSALRKAIELRPDIISCSWGSDQRRRIISPYNRVMGAVIADAVRRGITVVFSAGNGQYGFPGQHPDVISAGGVYRYISGPLKGTLEASNYASSFVSPMYPKRNVPDVCGLVGKLPYGSYLMLPIPPGCEIDRRLSALNDGTKVSDGWAAFSGTSAAAPQVAGVCALLKQLNRDLSPAQIKAILRDTAIDVAEGYSNPSSSGAAARAGPDLATGYGLVDTEKAINSVPKFPKAPKDACCEPCASQSDFQSDPQRLPSLPTRSTTMSSEFPKLQKHLDEIRIKIDKMLKDEFIKNELIEEVELEIKPEFFVSRSFQADVVLKLQEILAKLPTTGSGNSKKIDASKIQKQHIFAAQSLLQMSRCEKLAIGVLVSGLESSSEEVPELASKALGEIKKYLANNSIDSFANNGLRSLPGRPLSLPECENLGLDYPCGYKPFS
;
A
#
# COMPACT_ATOMS: atom_id res chain seq x y z
N MET A 1 48.08 -12.35 -19.85
CA MET A 1 47.03 -11.80 -20.74
C MET A 1 46.55 -12.97 -21.59
N SER A 2 45.40 -13.54 -21.25
CA SER A 2 44.81 -14.63 -22.03
C SER A 2 44.31 -14.04 -23.35
N THR A 3 44.76 -14.58 -24.48
CA THR A 3 44.19 -14.27 -25.80
C THR A 3 42.68 -14.53 -25.76
N PRO A 4 41.84 -13.58 -26.18
CA PRO A 4 40.40 -13.81 -26.24
C PRO A 4 40.14 -15.02 -27.15
N SER A 5 39.36 -15.98 -26.64
CA SER A 5 38.93 -17.14 -27.42
C SER A 5 38.10 -16.64 -28.60
N LEU A 6 38.43 -17.10 -29.82
CA LEU A 6 37.63 -16.82 -31.00
C LEU A 6 36.20 -17.36 -30.80
N PRO A 7 35.16 -16.63 -31.23
CA PRO A 7 33.79 -17.10 -31.13
C PRO A 7 33.60 -18.39 -31.94
N THR A 8 32.82 -19.32 -31.40
CA THR A 8 32.56 -20.63 -32.02
C THR A 8 31.14 -20.72 -32.55
N LEU A 9 30.96 -21.39 -33.68
CA LEU A 9 29.62 -21.69 -34.21
C LEU A 9 28.86 -22.63 -33.26
N PRO A 10 27.53 -22.49 -33.15
CA PRO A 10 26.72 -23.46 -32.41
C PRO A 10 26.63 -24.79 -33.16
N ASP A 11 26.35 -25.87 -32.41
CA ASP A 11 26.19 -27.22 -32.98
C ASP A 11 25.03 -27.31 -33.99
N ARG A 12 24.08 -26.37 -33.91
CA ARG A 12 22.91 -26.29 -34.76
C ARG A 12 22.58 -24.82 -35.04
N VAL A 13 22.46 -24.49 -36.33
CA VAL A 13 22.13 -23.16 -36.84
C VAL A 13 20.67 -23.15 -37.27
N PHE A 14 19.96 -22.07 -36.98
CA PHE A 14 18.59 -21.82 -37.43
C PHE A 14 18.61 -20.71 -38.48
N ALA A 15 17.74 -20.82 -39.47
CA ALA A 15 17.64 -19.85 -40.56
C ALA A 15 16.26 -19.90 -41.23
N GLU A 16 15.94 -18.83 -41.96
CA GLU A 16 14.78 -18.73 -42.83
C GLU A 16 15.22 -18.91 -44.28
N ALA A 17 14.83 -20.01 -44.92
CA ALA A 17 14.99 -20.21 -46.35
C ALA A 17 13.90 -19.42 -47.08
N VAL A 18 14.27 -18.29 -47.69
CA VAL A 18 13.32 -17.37 -48.33
C VAL A 18 12.94 -17.92 -49.70
N VAL A 19 11.68 -18.27 -49.86
CA VAL A 19 11.15 -18.92 -51.06
C VAL A 19 10.88 -17.86 -52.12
N ARG A 20 11.24 -18.16 -53.37
CA ARG A 20 11.00 -17.26 -54.50
C ARG A 20 9.52 -16.95 -54.65
N SER A 21 9.18 -15.67 -54.69
CA SER A 21 7.80 -15.20 -54.80
C SER A 21 7.18 -15.52 -56.17
N ALA A 22 5.85 -15.63 -56.22
CA ALA A 22 5.11 -15.82 -57.46
C ALA A 22 5.16 -14.58 -58.38
N SER A 23 5.40 -13.40 -57.80
CA SER A 23 5.55 -12.15 -58.55
C SER A 23 6.93 -11.99 -59.20
N GLY A 24 7.92 -12.76 -58.72
CA GLY A 24 9.33 -12.61 -59.09
C GLY A 24 10.09 -11.53 -58.31
N ALA A 25 9.45 -10.84 -57.36
CA ALA A 25 10.13 -9.91 -56.45
C ALA A 25 10.96 -10.67 -55.40
N SER A 26 12.21 -10.25 -55.19
CA SER A 26 13.10 -10.79 -54.15
C SER A 26 12.91 -10.04 -52.84
N LEU A 27 12.58 -10.74 -51.75
CA LEU A 27 12.48 -10.14 -50.42
C LEU A 27 13.84 -9.65 -49.90
N LEU A 28 14.91 -10.38 -50.22
CA LEU A 28 16.26 -10.09 -49.73
C LEU A 28 16.94 -8.94 -50.47
N ASP A 29 16.58 -8.71 -51.74
CA ASP A 29 17.14 -7.62 -52.57
C ASP A 29 16.19 -6.42 -52.72
N SER A 30 15.01 -6.43 -52.08
CA SER A 30 14.01 -5.35 -52.22
C SER A 30 14.47 -4.06 -51.55
N PRO A 31 14.48 -2.91 -52.26
CA PRO A 31 14.75 -1.61 -51.65
C PRO A 31 13.54 -1.01 -50.92
N GLU A 32 12.35 -1.59 -51.08
CA GLU A 32 11.09 -1.10 -50.51
C GLU A 32 10.82 -1.70 -49.12
N ALA A 33 10.23 -0.90 -48.22
CA ALA A 33 9.83 -1.37 -46.90
C ALA A 33 8.69 -2.40 -47.01
N VAL A 34 8.84 -3.53 -46.31
CA VAL A 34 7.79 -4.55 -46.22
C VAL A 34 6.78 -4.15 -45.17
N THR A 35 5.55 -3.91 -45.59
CA THR A 35 4.42 -3.52 -44.73
C THR A 35 3.22 -4.40 -45.01
N SER A 36 2.13 -4.23 -44.24
CA SER A 36 0.87 -4.92 -44.50
C SER A 36 0.31 -4.68 -45.91
N GLU A 37 0.67 -3.56 -46.54
CA GLU A 37 0.20 -3.19 -47.87
C GLU A 37 1.07 -3.77 -49.00
N THR A 38 2.34 -4.06 -48.72
CA THR A 38 3.31 -4.49 -49.74
C THR A 38 3.69 -5.98 -49.63
N VAL A 39 3.38 -6.64 -48.51
CA VAL A 39 3.84 -8.02 -48.23
C VAL A 39 3.39 -9.05 -49.26
N ASP A 40 2.22 -8.84 -49.90
CA ASP A 40 1.65 -9.79 -50.86
C ASP A 40 2.57 -10.05 -52.06
N GLN A 41 3.43 -9.10 -52.45
CA GLN A 41 4.35 -9.27 -53.56
C GLN A 41 5.44 -10.32 -53.29
N PHE A 42 5.68 -10.66 -52.01
CA PHE A 42 6.70 -11.63 -51.60
C PHE A 42 6.14 -13.03 -51.31
N LEU A 43 4.84 -13.25 -51.52
CA LEU A 43 4.23 -14.55 -51.32
C LEU A 43 4.61 -15.52 -52.45
N ALA A 44 5.03 -16.73 -52.08
CA ALA A 44 5.32 -17.83 -52.99
C ALA A 44 4.07 -18.68 -53.27
N SER A 45 4.06 -19.36 -54.41
CA SER A 45 3.01 -20.33 -54.72
C SER A 45 3.12 -21.57 -53.82
N ALA A 46 2.00 -22.21 -53.51
CA ALA A 46 2.00 -23.41 -52.67
C ALA A 46 2.89 -24.53 -53.24
N ASP A 47 2.92 -24.69 -54.58
CA ASP A 47 3.75 -25.67 -55.25
C ASP A 47 5.25 -25.39 -55.06
N THR A 48 5.66 -24.13 -55.20
CA THR A 48 7.06 -23.69 -54.97
C THR A 48 7.48 -23.95 -53.52
N VAL A 49 6.61 -23.61 -52.56
CA VAL A 49 6.88 -23.81 -51.13
C VAL A 49 7.05 -25.30 -50.79
N GLN A 50 6.18 -26.17 -51.31
CA GLN A 50 6.29 -27.61 -51.07
C GLN A 50 7.53 -28.21 -51.74
N ALA A 51 7.86 -27.79 -52.95
CA ALA A 51 9.07 -28.20 -53.64
C ALA A 51 10.33 -27.79 -52.85
N ALA A 52 10.39 -26.54 -52.39
CA ALA A 52 11.50 -26.03 -51.59
C ALA A 52 11.67 -26.81 -50.28
N ALA A 53 10.57 -27.06 -49.56
CA ALA A 53 10.59 -27.84 -48.32
C ALA A 53 11.08 -29.28 -48.53
N GLN A 54 10.68 -29.92 -49.64
CA GLN A 54 11.13 -31.27 -49.97
C GLN A 54 12.63 -31.30 -50.32
N GLU A 55 13.11 -30.31 -51.07
CA GLU A 55 14.52 -30.21 -51.44
C GLU A 55 15.41 -29.95 -50.22
N LEU A 56 14.98 -29.05 -49.31
CA LEU A 56 15.67 -28.76 -48.05
C LEU A 56 15.79 -30.00 -47.17
N ARG A 57 14.71 -30.78 -47.01
CA ARG A 57 14.76 -32.08 -46.29
C ARG A 57 15.73 -33.06 -46.92
N SER A 58 15.72 -33.15 -48.25
CA SER A 58 16.59 -34.06 -49.00
C SER A 58 18.07 -33.69 -48.87
N ALA A 59 18.37 -32.40 -48.70
CA ALA A 59 19.72 -31.89 -48.45
C ALA A 59 20.21 -32.08 -47.00
N GLY A 60 19.31 -32.47 -46.09
CA GLY A 60 19.61 -32.78 -44.69
C GLY A 60 19.25 -31.68 -43.70
N PHE A 61 18.42 -30.71 -44.08
CA PHE A 61 17.86 -29.73 -43.15
C PHE A 61 16.63 -30.28 -42.43
N ASP A 62 16.51 -29.97 -41.14
CA ASP A 62 15.25 -30.12 -40.43
C ASP A 62 14.34 -28.95 -40.81
N VAL A 63 13.24 -29.24 -41.53
CA VAL A 63 12.19 -28.26 -41.81
C VAL A 63 11.26 -28.19 -40.60
N ILE A 64 11.32 -27.07 -39.88
CA ILE A 64 10.63 -26.85 -38.60
C ILE A 64 9.23 -26.29 -38.84
N ASP A 65 9.13 -25.26 -39.68
CA ASP A 65 7.88 -24.59 -40.02
C ASP A 65 7.88 -24.17 -41.51
N ILE A 66 6.70 -24.06 -42.10
CA ILE A 66 6.51 -23.74 -43.52
C ILE A 66 5.55 -22.56 -43.64
N GLY A 67 6.10 -21.39 -43.98
CA GLY A 67 5.34 -20.20 -44.32
C GLY A 67 5.15 -20.02 -45.82
N SER A 68 4.32 -19.05 -46.21
CA SER A 68 4.10 -18.66 -47.60
C SER A 68 5.21 -17.77 -48.17
N ILE A 69 6.15 -17.29 -47.35
CA ILE A 69 7.27 -16.43 -47.73
C ILE A 69 8.61 -17.15 -47.49
N SER A 70 8.75 -17.82 -46.35
CA SER A 70 9.96 -18.53 -45.97
C SER A 70 9.65 -19.87 -45.31
N ILE A 71 10.69 -20.71 -45.23
CA ILE A 71 10.67 -21.99 -44.54
C ILE A 71 11.72 -21.94 -43.43
N THR A 72 11.29 -22.13 -42.18
CA THR A 72 12.20 -22.21 -41.04
C THR A 72 12.94 -23.53 -41.07
N VAL A 73 14.28 -23.47 -41.16
CA VAL A 73 15.15 -24.63 -41.20
C VAL A 73 16.19 -24.61 -40.07
N ALA A 74 16.64 -25.79 -39.68
CA ALA A 74 17.83 -25.90 -38.83
C ALA A 74 18.68 -27.11 -39.20
N ALA A 75 20.00 -26.96 -39.08
CA ALA A 75 20.96 -28.03 -39.30
C ALA A 75 22.33 -27.72 -38.65
N PRO A 76 23.22 -28.71 -38.48
CA PRO A 76 24.62 -28.44 -38.15
C PRO A 76 25.31 -27.59 -39.24
N PRO A 77 26.31 -26.74 -38.90
CA PRO A 77 26.99 -25.87 -39.86
C PRO A 77 27.48 -26.58 -41.14
N VAL A 78 28.02 -27.80 -41.02
CA VAL A 78 28.50 -28.61 -42.14
C VAL A 78 27.43 -28.88 -43.22
N ILE A 79 26.14 -28.89 -42.84
CA ILE A 79 25.05 -29.06 -43.80
C ILE A 79 24.83 -27.78 -44.60
N TYR A 80 24.86 -26.61 -43.95
CA TYR A 80 24.81 -25.33 -44.64
C TYR A 80 25.99 -25.18 -45.61
N GLU A 81 27.21 -25.47 -45.15
CA GLU A 81 28.42 -25.35 -45.97
C GLU A 81 28.40 -26.26 -47.19
N ARG A 82 27.94 -27.50 -47.02
CA ARG A 82 27.83 -28.48 -48.11
C ARG A 82 26.68 -28.19 -49.06
N ALA A 83 25.49 -27.92 -48.52
CA ALA A 83 24.27 -27.81 -49.33
C ALA A 83 24.16 -26.45 -50.03
N LEU A 84 24.63 -25.39 -49.38
CA LEU A 84 24.54 -24.01 -49.88
C LEU A 84 25.87 -23.49 -50.44
N SER A 85 26.92 -24.31 -50.44
CA SER A 85 28.25 -23.94 -50.98
C SER A 85 28.85 -22.68 -50.36
N THR A 86 28.68 -22.51 -49.04
CA THR A 86 29.18 -21.36 -48.27
C THR A 86 30.13 -21.82 -47.15
N GLN A 87 30.73 -20.87 -46.42
CA GLN A 87 31.39 -21.12 -45.14
C GLN A 87 30.75 -20.26 -44.05
N LEU A 88 30.29 -20.88 -42.96
CA LEU A 88 29.72 -20.12 -41.84
C LEU A 88 30.82 -19.65 -40.88
N GLN A 89 30.63 -18.47 -40.32
CA GLN A 89 31.55 -17.86 -39.36
C GLN A 89 30.78 -17.27 -38.18
N ALA A 90 31.28 -17.47 -36.97
CA ALA A 90 30.81 -16.77 -35.79
C ALA A 90 31.55 -15.42 -35.70
N VAL A 91 30.80 -14.31 -35.59
CA VAL A 91 31.33 -12.95 -35.64
C VAL A 91 30.77 -12.14 -34.49
N ASP A 92 31.64 -11.62 -33.61
CA ASP A 92 31.22 -10.69 -32.56
C ASP A 92 30.97 -9.30 -33.13
N ARG A 93 29.79 -8.72 -32.88
CA ARG A 93 29.44 -7.34 -33.26
C ARG A 93 29.01 -6.53 -32.03
N PRO A 94 29.26 -5.21 -32.02
CA PRO A 94 28.77 -4.34 -30.96
C PRO A 94 27.24 -4.24 -31.04
N VAL A 95 26.60 -4.33 -29.87
CA VAL A 95 25.15 -4.25 -29.72
C VAL A 95 24.79 -3.45 -28.47
N ILE A 96 23.55 -2.95 -28.44
CA ILE A 96 22.94 -2.41 -27.24
C ILE A 96 22.00 -3.48 -26.70
N LYS A 97 22.34 -4.02 -25.53
CA LYS A 97 21.52 -4.99 -24.80
C LYS A 97 20.58 -4.26 -23.83
N GLU A 98 19.97 -5.00 -22.92
CA GLU A 98 19.01 -4.50 -21.95
C GLU A 98 19.54 -3.26 -21.20
N LEU A 99 18.64 -2.34 -20.84
CA LEU A 99 18.96 -1.09 -20.12
C LEU A 99 19.94 -0.14 -20.85
N GLY A 100 20.06 -0.26 -22.17
CA GLY A 100 20.92 0.62 -22.97
C GLY A 100 22.41 0.30 -22.85
N GLN A 101 22.77 -0.90 -22.41
CA GLN A 101 24.17 -1.29 -22.23
C GLN A 101 24.86 -1.63 -23.55
N ALA A 102 25.90 -0.88 -23.89
CA ALA A 102 26.78 -1.19 -25.03
C ALA A 102 27.71 -2.37 -24.69
N THR A 103 27.64 -3.44 -25.46
CA THR A 103 28.46 -4.67 -25.30
C THR A 103 28.62 -5.38 -26.65
N THR A 104 29.12 -6.62 -26.67
CA THR A 104 29.23 -7.47 -27.86
C THR A 104 28.25 -8.65 -27.82
N SER A 105 27.86 -9.14 -29.00
CA SER A 105 27.11 -10.39 -29.17
C SER A 105 27.64 -11.14 -30.38
N THR A 106 27.60 -12.46 -30.33
CA THR A 106 28.07 -13.33 -31.41
C THR A 106 26.93 -13.57 -32.40
N PHE A 107 27.16 -13.17 -33.65
CA PHE A 107 26.29 -13.41 -34.79
C PHE A 107 26.85 -14.54 -35.65
N ILE A 108 26.02 -15.10 -36.53
CA ILE A 108 26.47 -16.05 -37.55
C ILE A 108 26.40 -15.34 -38.90
N ASN A 109 27.47 -15.45 -39.68
CA ASN A 109 27.53 -14.89 -41.02
C ASN A 109 28.01 -15.94 -42.02
N ALA A 110 27.57 -15.81 -43.26
CA ALA A 110 28.12 -16.54 -44.40
C ALA A 110 29.34 -15.77 -44.96
N ALA A 111 30.41 -16.48 -45.32
CA ALA A 111 31.60 -15.88 -45.92
C ALA A 111 31.42 -15.59 -47.42
N ASP A 112 30.25 -15.05 -47.79
CA ASP A 112 29.84 -14.79 -49.17
C ASP A 112 29.89 -13.27 -49.46
N THR A 113 29.56 -12.87 -50.70
CA THR A 113 29.51 -11.45 -51.11
C THR A 113 28.18 -10.76 -50.80
N LYS A 114 27.25 -11.46 -50.14
CA LYS A 114 25.92 -10.96 -49.79
C LYS A 114 25.94 -10.10 -48.50
N PRO A 115 24.87 -9.34 -48.22
CA PRO A 115 24.72 -8.64 -46.96
C PRO A 115 24.92 -9.55 -45.75
N PHE A 116 25.38 -8.97 -44.64
CA PHE A 116 25.65 -9.72 -43.42
C PHE A 116 24.39 -10.48 -42.95
N GLY A 117 24.53 -11.78 -42.67
CA GLY A 117 23.44 -12.66 -42.25
C GLY A 117 22.70 -13.36 -43.40
N GLU A 118 23.02 -13.06 -44.66
CA GLU A 118 22.46 -13.75 -45.83
C GLU A 118 23.44 -14.79 -46.39
N VAL A 119 22.94 -15.98 -46.76
CA VAL A 119 23.67 -17.00 -47.53
C VAL A 119 23.22 -16.93 -48.98
N ASP A 120 24.19 -16.86 -49.90
CA ASP A 120 23.92 -16.86 -51.34
C ASP A 120 23.60 -18.27 -51.85
N VAL A 121 22.44 -18.44 -52.47
CA VAL A 121 22.01 -19.72 -53.07
C VAL A 121 22.10 -19.74 -54.59
N SER A 122 22.53 -18.65 -55.23
CA SER A 122 22.50 -18.47 -56.69
C SER A 122 23.36 -19.51 -57.45
N CYS A 123 24.43 -20.00 -56.83
CA CYS A 123 25.29 -21.06 -57.38
C CYS A 123 24.90 -22.47 -56.94
N THR A 124 23.70 -22.66 -56.38
CA THR A 124 23.23 -23.93 -55.83
C THR A 124 21.97 -24.42 -56.55
N PRO A 125 21.60 -25.70 -56.42
CA PRO A 125 20.33 -26.22 -56.93
C PRO A 125 19.10 -25.45 -56.41
N PHE A 126 19.21 -24.87 -55.21
CA PHE A 126 18.14 -24.10 -54.59
C PHE A 126 17.82 -22.78 -55.31
N SER A 127 18.68 -22.28 -56.20
CA SER A 127 18.50 -21.02 -56.92
C SER A 127 17.19 -20.91 -57.74
N GLN A 128 16.54 -22.04 -58.04
CA GLN A 128 15.25 -22.07 -58.74
C GLN A 128 14.06 -21.90 -57.78
N LEU A 129 14.25 -22.15 -56.49
CA LEU A 129 13.19 -22.22 -55.49
C LEU A 129 13.34 -21.19 -54.36
N LEU A 130 14.57 -20.78 -54.06
CA LEU A 130 14.90 -19.84 -53.00
C LEU A 130 15.56 -18.59 -53.59
N ASP A 131 15.28 -17.44 -52.97
CA ASP A 131 15.99 -16.19 -53.23
C ASP A 131 17.30 -16.11 -52.41
N GLY A 132 17.32 -16.75 -51.24
CA GLY A 132 18.47 -16.84 -50.35
C GLY A 132 18.08 -17.47 -49.02
N VAL A 133 19.04 -17.55 -48.10
CA VAL A 133 18.79 -18.01 -46.72
C VAL A 133 19.21 -16.92 -45.74
N ALA A 134 18.27 -16.45 -44.91
CA ALA A 134 18.53 -15.48 -43.85
C ALA A 134 18.83 -16.21 -42.54
N LEU A 135 20.06 -16.08 -42.05
CA LEU A 135 20.50 -16.68 -40.79
C LEU A 135 19.80 -16.01 -39.61
N SER A 136 19.36 -16.80 -38.63
CA SER A 136 18.72 -16.25 -37.43
C SER A 136 19.71 -15.43 -36.61
N GLU A 137 19.32 -14.22 -36.24
CA GLU A 137 20.11 -13.31 -35.41
C GLU A 137 19.69 -13.39 -33.92
N PRO A 138 20.61 -13.10 -32.98
CA PRO A 138 20.25 -12.99 -31.57
C PRO A 138 19.28 -11.83 -31.34
N LEU A 139 18.12 -12.14 -30.74
CA LEU A 139 17.15 -11.16 -30.27
C LEU A 139 17.39 -10.86 -28.79
N TYR A 140 17.12 -9.62 -28.38
CA TYR A 140 17.22 -9.17 -26.99
C TYR A 140 15.83 -8.90 -26.43
N TYR A 141 15.61 -9.30 -25.19
CA TYR A 141 14.36 -8.98 -24.51
C TYR A 141 14.41 -7.51 -24.11
N PHE A 142 13.38 -6.73 -24.43
CA PHE A 142 13.30 -5.32 -24.05
C PHE A 142 13.03 -5.08 -22.54
N GLY A 143 13.24 -6.09 -21.69
CA GLY A 143 13.15 -6.01 -20.22
C GLY A 143 12.69 -7.32 -19.58
N CYS A 144 13.54 -7.94 -18.77
CA CYS A 144 13.09 -8.76 -17.66
C CYS A 144 14.04 -8.52 -16.49
N ASP A 145 13.75 -7.46 -15.73
CA ASP A 145 14.37 -7.23 -14.43
C ASP A 145 13.91 -8.37 -13.51
N THR A 146 14.67 -9.46 -13.43
CA THR A 146 14.57 -10.33 -12.27
C THR A 146 15.22 -9.56 -11.12
N PRO A 147 14.43 -9.06 -10.15
CA PRO A 147 14.98 -8.17 -9.15
C PRO A 147 15.95 -8.93 -8.25
N SER A 148 16.91 -8.19 -7.69
CA SER A 148 17.89 -8.79 -6.79
C SER A 148 17.20 -9.47 -5.59
N PRO A 149 17.62 -10.68 -5.18
CA PRO A 149 17.06 -11.34 -4.00
C PRO A 149 17.45 -10.64 -2.69
N THR A 150 18.35 -9.65 -2.74
CA THR A 150 18.76 -8.78 -1.63
C THR A 150 18.49 -7.32 -1.96
N PRO A 151 18.13 -6.49 -0.97
CA PRO A 151 17.86 -5.08 -1.20
C PRO A 151 19.11 -4.33 -1.69
N PRO A 152 18.94 -3.24 -2.44
CA PRO A 152 20.04 -2.36 -2.81
C PRO A 152 20.66 -1.69 -1.57
N LEU A 153 21.93 -1.28 -1.69
CA LEU A 153 22.55 -0.42 -0.69
C LEU A 153 21.98 1.00 -0.82
N THR A 154 21.45 1.52 0.28
CA THR A 154 20.89 2.87 0.37
C THR A 154 21.76 3.76 1.26
N ALA A 155 21.71 5.08 1.04
CA ALA A 155 22.39 6.03 1.91
C ALA A 155 21.73 6.13 3.29
N GLU A 156 20.41 5.95 3.35
CA GLU A 156 19.62 5.86 4.57
C GLU A 156 19.58 4.42 5.10
N ASP A 157 19.56 4.27 6.42
CA ASP A 157 19.34 2.98 7.05
C ASP A 157 17.84 2.64 7.06
N TYR A 158 17.51 1.40 6.69
CA TYR A 158 16.16 0.86 6.79
C TYR A 158 16.16 -0.46 7.55
N LEU A 159 15.04 -0.76 8.20
CA LEU A 159 14.84 -2.07 8.81
C LEU A 159 14.63 -3.11 7.70
N THR A 160 15.44 -4.17 7.72
CA THR A 160 15.44 -5.20 6.67
C THR A 160 14.59 -6.40 7.05
N VAL A 161 14.00 -7.04 6.04
CA VAL A 161 13.39 -8.37 6.18
C VAL A 161 14.38 -9.48 5.77
N PRO A 162 14.34 -10.66 6.42
CA PRO A 162 13.50 -10.96 7.58
C PRO A 162 14.11 -10.48 8.92
N ASP A 163 15.44 -10.41 9.02
CA ASP A 163 16.13 -10.37 10.31
C ASP A 163 15.84 -9.14 11.16
N GLY A 164 15.78 -7.95 10.57
CA GLY A 164 15.53 -6.70 11.30
C GLY A 164 14.13 -6.66 11.89
N VAL A 165 13.13 -7.12 11.14
CA VAL A 165 11.73 -7.24 11.62
C VAL A 165 11.63 -8.31 12.71
N ALA A 166 12.26 -9.47 12.51
CA ALA A 166 12.28 -10.55 13.50
C ALA A 166 12.99 -10.15 14.79
N GLU A 167 14.10 -9.40 14.71
CA GLU A 167 14.78 -8.83 15.88
C GLU A 167 13.89 -7.80 16.58
N GLY A 168 13.34 -6.84 15.83
CA GLY A 168 12.58 -5.73 16.39
C GLY A 168 11.29 -6.13 17.12
N LEU A 169 10.77 -7.34 16.85
CA LEU A 169 9.60 -7.93 17.54
C LEU A 169 9.96 -9.11 18.45
N ASN A 170 11.24 -9.30 18.76
CA ASN A 170 11.76 -10.40 19.58
C ASN A 170 11.33 -11.81 19.11
N ALA A 171 11.22 -12.04 17.80
CA ALA A 171 10.81 -13.32 17.22
C ALA A 171 11.96 -14.34 17.08
N GLN A 172 13.22 -13.88 16.98
CA GLN A 172 14.36 -14.78 16.81
C GLN A 172 14.52 -15.86 17.91
N PRO A 173 14.27 -15.58 19.21
CA PRO A 173 14.24 -16.63 20.23
C PRO A 173 13.21 -17.75 19.93
N ALA A 174 12.05 -17.41 19.38
CA ALA A 174 11.03 -18.38 18.97
C ALA A 174 11.55 -19.28 17.84
N HIS A 175 12.17 -18.67 16.82
CA HIS A 175 12.72 -19.40 15.67
C HIS A 175 13.82 -20.39 16.11
N ARG A 176 14.70 -19.98 17.02
CA ARG A 176 15.74 -20.86 17.60
C ARG A 176 15.15 -22.05 18.37
N GLN A 177 13.92 -21.94 18.86
CA GLN A 177 13.18 -23.03 19.52
C GLN A 177 12.36 -23.89 18.53
N GLY A 178 12.41 -23.62 17.22
CA GLY A 178 11.61 -24.31 16.21
C GLY A 178 10.14 -23.87 16.17
N ILE A 179 9.82 -22.73 16.79
CA ILE A 179 8.50 -22.10 16.74
C ILE A 179 8.53 -21.07 15.60
N THR A 180 8.09 -21.50 14.42
CA THR A 180 8.25 -20.81 13.13
C THR A 180 6.93 -20.62 12.38
N GLY A 181 5.80 -21.02 12.97
CA GLY A 181 4.48 -21.02 12.36
C GLY A 181 4.13 -22.31 11.61
N LYS A 182 4.96 -23.36 11.77
CA LYS A 182 4.83 -24.61 11.01
C LYS A 182 3.44 -25.23 11.12
N GLY A 183 2.83 -25.47 9.96
CA GLY A 183 1.51 -26.08 9.79
C GLY A 183 0.33 -25.13 10.02
N ILE A 184 0.57 -23.87 10.37
CA ILE A 184 -0.48 -22.88 10.59
C ILE A 184 -0.89 -22.27 9.25
N LYS A 185 -2.19 -22.22 8.98
CA LYS A 185 -2.75 -21.66 7.76
C LYS A 185 -3.05 -20.20 7.95
N VAL A 186 -2.38 -19.35 7.19
CA VAL A 186 -2.63 -17.91 7.23
C VAL A 186 -3.11 -17.48 5.86
N VAL A 187 -4.23 -16.75 5.83
CA VAL A 187 -4.71 -16.11 4.62
C VAL A 187 -4.47 -14.61 4.71
N MET A 188 -3.81 -14.05 3.70
CA MET A 188 -3.69 -12.61 3.53
C MET A 188 -4.68 -12.16 2.46
N VAL A 189 -5.48 -11.14 2.72
CA VAL A 189 -6.35 -10.53 1.71
C VAL A 189 -5.77 -9.19 1.31
N ASP A 190 -5.16 -9.11 0.12
CA ASP A 190 -4.41 -7.93 -0.33
C ASP A 190 -4.33 -7.82 -1.87
N SER A 191 -3.52 -6.91 -2.40
CA SER A 191 -3.46 -6.55 -3.84
C SER A 191 -2.91 -7.63 -4.77
N GLY A 192 -2.36 -8.71 -4.22
CA GLY A 192 -1.76 -9.81 -4.97
C GLY A 192 -0.43 -10.22 -4.37
N TRP A 193 0.28 -11.10 -5.09
CA TRP A 193 1.61 -11.52 -4.71
C TRP A 193 2.44 -11.79 -5.96
N TYR A 194 3.68 -11.31 -5.96
CA TYR A 194 4.67 -11.57 -6.99
C TYR A 194 5.78 -12.48 -6.44
N ALA A 195 6.19 -13.45 -7.23
CA ALA A 195 7.24 -14.40 -6.90
C ALA A 195 8.65 -13.76 -6.95
N HIS A 196 8.88 -12.75 -6.11
CA HIS A 196 10.15 -12.05 -6.00
C HIS A 196 11.29 -13.02 -5.60
N PRO A 197 12.50 -12.93 -6.17
CA PRO A 197 13.62 -13.82 -5.84
C PRO A 197 14.03 -13.84 -4.36
N TYR A 198 13.71 -12.78 -3.61
CA TYR A 198 13.77 -12.77 -2.13
C TYR A 198 13.00 -13.96 -1.52
N PHE A 199 11.75 -14.21 -1.93
CA PHE A 199 10.96 -15.31 -1.37
C PHE A 199 11.57 -16.67 -1.69
N ALA A 200 12.09 -16.84 -2.91
CA ALA A 200 12.79 -18.06 -3.32
C ALA A 200 14.08 -18.28 -2.50
N LYS A 201 14.89 -17.22 -2.30
CA LYS A 201 16.11 -17.28 -1.47
C LYS A 201 15.83 -17.76 -0.05
N HIS A 202 14.68 -17.41 0.50
CA HIS A 202 14.26 -17.79 1.84
C HIS A 202 13.37 -19.05 1.89
N ASN A 203 13.18 -19.75 0.75
CA ASN A 203 12.30 -20.93 0.63
C ASN A 203 10.84 -20.67 1.05
N TYR A 204 10.36 -19.44 0.92
CA TYR A 204 8.98 -19.11 1.20
C TYR A 204 8.08 -19.58 0.05
N ASN A 205 7.00 -20.29 0.40
CA ASN A 205 6.01 -20.76 -0.54
C ASN A 205 4.66 -20.09 -0.28
N VAL A 206 4.14 -19.38 -1.28
CA VAL A 206 2.89 -18.64 -1.18
C VAL A 206 1.94 -19.13 -2.27
N LYS A 207 0.72 -19.49 -1.88
CA LYS A 207 -0.35 -19.83 -2.82
C LYS A 207 -1.17 -18.59 -3.12
N VAL A 208 -1.55 -18.37 -4.37
CA VAL A 208 -2.43 -17.26 -4.74
C VAL A 208 -3.79 -17.77 -5.17
N VAL A 209 -4.85 -17.15 -4.65
CA VAL A 209 -6.24 -17.39 -4.99
C VAL A 209 -6.88 -16.05 -5.36
N LEU A 210 -7.68 -16.02 -6.42
CA LEU A 210 -8.39 -14.81 -6.82
C LEU A 210 -9.68 -14.64 -6.01
N ALA A 211 -9.91 -13.43 -5.50
CA ALA A 211 -11.23 -13.03 -5.04
C ALA A 211 -12.21 -12.91 -6.22
N PRO A 212 -13.52 -13.06 -6.01
CA PRO A 212 -14.51 -12.85 -7.06
C PRO A 212 -14.39 -11.46 -7.71
N GLY A 213 -14.19 -11.41 -9.02
CA GLY A 213 -14.00 -10.16 -9.79
C GLY A 213 -12.54 -9.72 -9.97
N SER A 214 -11.58 -10.38 -9.32
CA SER A 214 -10.15 -10.13 -9.51
C SER A 214 -9.56 -11.02 -10.59
N THR A 215 -8.51 -10.55 -11.25
CA THR A 215 -7.86 -11.23 -12.37
C THR A 215 -6.35 -11.36 -12.17
N ASN A 216 -5.72 -12.22 -12.97
CA ASN A 216 -4.27 -12.45 -13.05
C ASN A 216 -3.63 -12.77 -11.69
N SER A 217 -3.58 -14.05 -11.32
CA SER A 217 -3.02 -14.52 -10.03
C SER A 217 -1.54 -14.20 -9.86
N ASP A 218 -0.80 -14.08 -10.96
CA ASP A 218 0.67 -14.07 -10.92
C ASP A 218 1.25 -12.65 -10.86
N THR A 219 0.38 -11.64 -10.70
CA THR A 219 0.80 -10.24 -10.67
C THR A 219 0.28 -9.53 -9.42
N ASP A 220 1.01 -8.53 -8.98
CA ASP A 220 0.59 -7.57 -7.96
C ASP A 220 0.84 -6.17 -8.53
N GLY A 221 -0.16 -5.56 -9.18
CA GLY A 221 0.04 -4.28 -9.86
C GLY A 221 0.36 -3.12 -8.92
N LEU A 222 -0.07 -3.23 -7.66
CA LEU A 222 0.19 -2.24 -6.61
C LEU A 222 1.52 -2.52 -5.91
N GLY A 223 1.83 -3.78 -5.63
CA GLY A 223 3.02 -4.25 -4.89
C GLY A 223 2.84 -4.36 -3.38
N HIS A 224 1.69 -3.93 -2.85
CA HIS A 224 1.42 -3.87 -1.42
C HIS A 224 1.37 -5.27 -0.79
N GLY A 225 0.55 -6.18 -1.35
CA GLY A 225 0.43 -7.55 -0.86
C GLY A 225 1.74 -8.34 -0.90
N THR A 226 2.58 -8.08 -1.91
CA THR A 226 3.93 -8.66 -2.01
C THR A 226 4.81 -8.20 -0.85
N GLY A 227 4.93 -6.89 -0.62
CA GLY A 227 5.76 -6.37 0.48
C GLY A 227 5.24 -6.78 1.85
N GLU A 228 3.91 -6.77 2.06
CA GLU A 228 3.31 -7.15 3.34
C GLU A 228 3.42 -8.65 3.64
N SER A 229 3.50 -9.50 2.61
CA SER A 229 3.83 -10.91 2.80
C SER A 229 5.22 -11.10 3.43
N ALA A 230 6.20 -10.25 3.10
CA ALA A 230 7.53 -10.33 3.68
C ALA A 230 7.54 -9.99 5.18
N ASN A 231 6.72 -9.03 5.63
CA ASN A 231 6.53 -8.72 7.04
C ASN A 231 5.99 -9.92 7.84
N LEU A 232 5.02 -10.63 7.27
CA LEU A 232 4.41 -11.79 7.89
C LEU A 232 5.42 -12.94 8.00
N LEU A 233 6.07 -13.27 6.88
CA LEU A 233 7.03 -14.36 6.76
C LEU A 233 8.31 -14.11 7.57
N ALA A 234 8.68 -12.85 7.81
CA ALA A 234 9.78 -12.52 8.72
C ALA A 234 9.52 -12.98 10.16
N ILE A 235 8.26 -13.00 10.60
CA ILE A 235 7.88 -13.43 11.94
C ILE A 235 7.53 -14.92 11.99
N ALA A 236 6.84 -15.44 10.98
CA ALA A 236 6.42 -16.83 10.93
C ALA A 236 6.83 -17.47 9.59
N PRO A 237 8.10 -17.89 9.46
CA PRO A 237 8.66 -18.30 8.16
C PRO A 237 8.09 -19.62 7.59
N ASP A 238 7.54 -20.51 8.42
CA ASP A 238 7.09 -21.86 8.02
C ASP A 238 5.55 -22.01 7.93
N ILE A 239 4.82 -20.90 7.88
CA ILE A 239 3.37 -20.95 7.72
C ILE A 239 2.94 -21.44 6.33
N GLU A 240 1.72 -21.94 6.22
CA GLU A 240 1.04 -22.15 4.94
C GLU A 240 0.34 -20.84 4.53
N LEU A 241 1.08 -19.93 3.86
CA LEU A 241 0.53 -18.66 3.41
C LEU A 241 -0.30 -18.82 2.13
N THR A 242 -1.55 -18.34 2.16
CA THR A 242 -2.37 -18.15 0.98
C THR A 242 -2.74 -16.68 0.81
N MET A 243 -2.30 -16.07 -0.29
CA MET A 243 -2.76 -14.77 -0.73
C MET A 243 -4.11 -14.89 -1.41
N VAL A 244 -5.11 -14.16 -0.93
CA VAL A 244 -6.35 -13.88 -1.66
C VAL A 244 -6.18 -12.51 -2.32
N LYS A 245 -5.86 -12.52 -3.61
CA LYS A 245 -5.75 -11.30 -4.41
C LYS A 245 -7.11 -10.65 -4.56
N ALA A 246 -7.22 -9.40 -4.12
CA ALA A 246 -8.45 -8.66 -4.09
C ALA A 246 -8.23 -7.19 -4.46
N ASP A 247 -9.19 -6.63 -5.18
CA ASP A 247 -9.18 -5.23 -5.59
C ASP A 247 -9.82 -4.37 -4.48
N VAL A 248 -9.13 -4.31 -3.33
CA VAL A 248 -9.63 -3.71 -2.07
C VAL A 248 -9.32 -2.23 -1.92
N ALA A 249 -8.24 -1.74 -2.53
CA ALA A 249 -7.78 -0.37 -2.45
C ALA A 249 -7.66 0.23 -3.86
N ILE A 250 -8.31 1.37 -4.10
CA ILE A 250 -8.32 2.03 -5.40
C ILE A 250 -7.31 3.17 -5.39
N SER A 251 -6.25 3.04 -6.18
CA SER A 251 -5.53 4.16 -6.76
C SER A 251 -6.00 4.34 -8.20
N GLY A 252 -6.85 5.33 -8.46
CA GLY A 252 -7.42 5.60 -9.79
C GLY A 252 -8.55 4.66 -10.25
N ALA A 253 -9.52 5.25 -10.97
CA ALA A 253 -10.72 4.65 -11.61
C ALA A 253 -11.16 3.24 -11.15
N SER A 254 -12.25 3.21 -10.37
CA SER A 254 -12.95 2.03 -9.86
C SER A 254 -12.99 0.84 -10.82
N LYS A 255 -12.31 -0.25 -10.46
CA LYS A 255 -12.61 -1.58 -10.98
C LYS A 255 -12.82 -2.57 -9.83
N HIS A 256 -14.05 -3.07 -9.72
CA HIS A 256 -14.49 -4.28 -9.00
C HIS A 256 -14.51 -4.35 -7.46
N VAL A 257 -14.35 -3.27 -6.68
CA VAL A 257 -14.40 -3.24 -5.18
C VAL A 257 -15.08 -4.47 -4.55
N ASN A 258 -14.29 -5.46 -4.14
CA ASN A 258 -14.80 -6.80 -3.79
C ASN A 258 -14.44 -7.24 -2.36
N ALA A 259 -14.16 -6.32 -1.45
CA ALA A 259 -13.59 -6.65 -0.13
C ALA A 259 -14.43 -7.65 0.70
N VAL A 260 -15.77 -7.55 0.70
CA VAL A 260 -16.63 -8.55 1.39
C VAL A 260 -16.50 -9.93 0.75
N SER A 261 -16.48 -10.01 -0.58
CA SER A 261 -16.34 -11.27 -1.33
C SER A 261 -14.95 -11.87 -1.14
N ALA A 262 -13.91 -11.03 -1.11
CA ALA A 262 -12.55 -11.44 -0.82
C ALA A 262 -12.41 -12.01 0.60
N LEU A 263 -13.01 -11.35 1.60
CA LEU A 263 -13.02 -11.86 2.97
C LEU A 263 -13.81 -13.18 3.09
N ARG A 264 -14.95 -13.32 2.41
CA ARG A 264 -15.68 -14.60 2.33
C ARG A 264 -14.82 -15.69 1.70
N LYS A 265 -14.11 -15.37 0.61
CA LYS A 265 -13.18 -16.31 -0.02
C LYS A 265 -12.07 -16.74 0.94
N ALA A 266 -11.53 -15.82 1.73
CA ALA A 266 -10.57 -16.14 2.78
C ALA A 266 -11.15 -17.09 3.83
N ILE A 267 -12.38 -16.85 4.30
CA ILE A 267 -13.06 -17.72 5.28
C ILE A 267 -13.33 -19.12 4.71
N GLU A 268 -13.71 -19.23 3.43
CA GLU A 268 -13.94 -20.52 2.75
C GLU A 268 -12.69 -21.41 2.72
N LEU A 269 -11.50 -20.81 2.71
CA LEU A 269 -10.23 -21.55 2.78
C LEU A 269 -9.96 -22.15 4.17
N ARG A 270 -10.81 -21.85 5.17
CA ARG A 270 -10.71 -22.29 6.58
C ARG A 270 -9.30 -22.07 7.18
N PRO A 271 -8.78 -20.83 7.14
CA PRO A 271 -7.49 -20.52 7.74
C PRO A 271 -7.57 -20.49 9.27
N ASP A 272 -6.42 -20.58 9.93
CA ASP A 272 -6.29 -20.29 11.35
C ASP A 272 -6.34 -18.77 11.60
N ILE A 273 -5.76 -17.99 10.68
CA ILE A 273 -5.56 -16.55 10.80
C ILE A 273 -5.86 -15.86 9.46
N ILE A 274 -6.52 -14.70 9.51
CA ILE A 274 -6.68 -13.78 8.38
C ILE A 274 -5.96 -12.46 8.69
N SER A 275 -5.12 -11.99 7.77
CA SER A 275 -4.45 -10.69 7.84
C SER A 275 -4.94 -9.77 6.73
N CYS A 276 -5.30 -8.53 7.09
CA CYS A 276 -5.82 -7.53 6.17
C CYS A 276 -5.18 -6.16 6.43
N SER A 277 -4.54 -5.59 5.41
CA SER A 277 -3.81 -4.32 5.49
C SER A 277 -4.53 -3.19 4.72
N TRP A 278 -5.86 -3.19 4.77
CA TRP A 278 -6.73 -2.24 4.07
C TRP A 278 -7.91 -1.82 4.95
N GLY A 279 -8.51 -0.67 4.63
CA GLY A 279 -9.67 -0.16 5.34
C GLY A 279 -10.22 1.11 4.70
N SER A 280 -11.31 1.61 5.29
CA SER A 280 -11.94 2.88 4.93
C SER A 280 -11.97 3.81 6.15
N ASP A 281 -11.94 5.12 5.89
CA ASP A 281 -12.07 6.12 6.96
C ASP A 281 -13.51 6.19 7.46
N GLN A 282 -13.76 5.81 8.71
CA GLN A 282 -15.09 5.79 9.33
C GLN A 282 -15.11 6.58 10.64
N ARG A 283 -15.26 7.90 10.52
CA ARG A 283 -15.26 8.84 11.66
C ARG A 283 -16.62 9.03 12.32
N ARG A 284 -17.70 8.53 11.71
CA ARG A 284 -19.08 8.74 12.18
C ARG A 284 -19.62 7.50 12.88
N ARG A 285 -20.57 7.68 13.81
CA ARG A 285 -21.23 6.55 14.48
C ARG A 285 -22.10 5.72 13.53
N ILE A 286 -22.65 6.35 12.49
CA ILE A 286 -23.54 5.71 11.53
C ILE A 286 -22.70 4.88 10.56
N ILE A 287 -22.85 3.55 10.66
CA ILE A 287 -22.22 2.58 9.76
C ILE A 287 -23.11 2.38 8.52
N SER A 288 -22.52 2.47 7.33
CA SER A 288 -23.18 2.16 6.05
C SER A 288 -23.67 0.70 6.00
N PRO A 289 -24.72 0.37 5.23
CA PRO A 289 -25.15 -1.02 5.05
C PRO A 289 -24.02 -1.96 4.64
N TYR A 290 -23.12 -1.51 3.76
CA TYR A 290 -21.94 -2.28 3.36
C TYR A 290 -21.01 -2.62 4.54
N ASN A 291 -20.67 -1.62 5.35
CA ASN A 291 -19.80 -1.84 6.51
C ASN A 291 -20.48 -2.65 7.61
N ARG A 292 -21.82 -2.64 7.72
CA ARG A 292 -22.56 -3.56 8.59
C ARG A 292 -22.41 -5.01 8.13
N VAL A 293 -22.52 -5.27 6.82
CA VAL A 293 -22.29 -6.61 6.25
C VAL A 293 -20.84 -7.03 6.46
N MET A 294 -19.88 -6.16 6.21
CA MET A 294 -18.46 -6.41 6.48
C MET A 294 -18.23 -6.79 7.95
N GLY A 295 -18.77 -6.02 8.90
CA GLY A 295 -18.70 -6.33 10.32
C GLY A 295 -19.32 -7.68 10.67
N ALA A 296 -20.49 -8.01 10.12
CA ALA A 296 -21.13 -9.31 10.33
C ALA A 296 -20.30 -10.49 9.80
N VAL A 297 -19.66 -10.34 8.63
CA VAL A 297 -18.77 -11.37 8.07
C VAL A 297 -17.52 -11.56 8.93
N ILE A 298 -16.96 -10.48 9.46
CA ILE A 298 -15.83 -10.54 10.41
C ILE A 298 -16.23 -11.24 11.70
N ALA A 299 -17.35 -10.85 12.30
CA ALA A 299 -17.86 -11.50 13.51
C ALA A 299 -18.10 -13.00 13.28
N ASP A 300 -18.65 -13.40 12.13
CA ASP A 300 -18.82 -14.81 11.79
C ASP A 300 -17.48 -15.56 11.64
N ALA A 301 -16.46 -14.93 11.03
CA ALA A 301 -15.12 -15.50 10.95
C ALA A 301 -14.53 -15.76 12.35
N VAL A 302 -14.58 -14.76 13.22
CA VAL A 302 -14.05 -14.85 14.59
C VAL A 302 -14.82 -15.88 15.42
N ARG A 303 -16.15 -15.93 15.27
CA ARG A 303 -17.00 -16.94 15.91
C ARG A 303 -16.64 -18.37 15.49
N ARG A 304 -16.11 -18.58 14.28
CA ARG A 304 -15.59 -19.88 13.80
C ARG A 304 -14.18 -20.21 14.31
N GLY A 305 -13.59 -19.36 15.17
CA GLY A 305 -12.27 -19.55 15.74
C GLY A 305 -11.12 -19.02 14.88
N ILE A 306 -11.42 -18.29 13.80
CA ILE A 306 -10.42 -17.67 12.93
C ILE A 306 -9.95 -16.37 13.58
N THR A 307 -8.65 -16.23 13.82
CA THR A 307 -8.09 -14.96 14.31
C THR A 307 -8.01 -13.96 13.17
N VAL A 308 -8.61 -12.78 13.31
CA VAL A 308 -8.62 -11.76 12.25
C VAL A 308 -7.84 -10.54 12.71
N VAL A 309 -6.84 -10.13 11.93
CA VAL A 309 -5.97 -8.99 12.19
C VAL A 309 -6.17 -7.93 11.11
N PHE A 310 -6.42 -6.69 11.53
CA PHE A 310 -6.58 -5.53 10.64
C PHE A 310 -5.63 -4.40 11.05
N SER A 311 -5.14 -3.66 10.06
CA SER A 311 -4.43 -2.40 10.31
C SER A 311 -5.37 -1.33 10.89
N ALA A 312 -4.84 -0.49 11.80
CA ALA A 312 -5.60 0.58 12.45
C ALA A 312 -5.81 1.82 11.55
N GLY A 313 -4.96 2.01 10.54
CA GLY A 313 -4.94 3.17 9.65
C GLY A 313 -3.71 4.06 9.84
N ASN A 314 -3.50 5.00 8.91
CA ASN A 314 -2.34 5.91 8.87
C ASN A 314 -2.81 7.38 8.82
N GLY A 315 -3.72 7.75 9.72
CA GLY A 315 -4.43 9.03 9.77
C GLY A 315 -5.95 8.91 9.63
N GLN A 316 -6.45 7.76 9.20
CA GLN A 316 -7.88 7.43 9.11
C GLN A 316 -8.42 6.82 10.41
N TYR A 317 -9.73 6.89 10.60
CA TYR A 317 -10.45 6.06 11.56
C TYR A 317 -10.73 4.71 10.88
N GLY A 318 -9.71 3.85 10.80
CA GLY A 318 -9.72 2.67 9.94
C GLY A 318 -10.77 1.62 10.31
N PHE A 319 -11.75 1.39 9.44
CA PHE A 319 -12.65 0.24 9.48
C PHE A 319 -12.31 -0.71 8.31
N PRO A 320 -12.12 -2.02 8.53
CA PRO A 320 -12.59 -2.79 9.69
C PRO A 320 -11.73 -2.84 10.95
N GLY A 321 -10.59 -2.15 11.01
CA GLY A 321 -9.71 -2.09 12.19
C GLY A 321 -10.40 -1.69 13.52
N GLN A 322 -11.56 -1.02 13.46
CA GLN A 322 -12.36 -0.69 14.66
C GLN A 322 -13.23 -1.84 15.20
N HIS A 323 -13.41 -2.94 14.46
CA HIS A 323 -14.38 -3.98 14.81
C HIS A 323 -13.98 -4.69 16.12
N PRO A 324 -14.88 -4.85 17.12
CA PRO A 324 -14.58 -5.40 18.46
C PRO A 324 -13.81 -6.73 18.42
N ASP A 325 -14.17 -7.59 17.47
CA ASP A 325 -13.66 -8.96 17.38
C ASP A 325 -12.31 -9.10 16.64
N VAL A 326 -11.81 -8.05 15.97
CA VAL A 326 -10.49 -8.11 15.30
C VAL A 326 -9.38 -7.66 16.25
N ILE A 327 -8.17 -8.14 16.01
CA ILE A 327 -6.95 -7.56 16.56
C ILE A 327 -6.58 -6.37 15.67
N SER A 328 -6.61 -5.17 16.22
CA SER A 328 -6.29 -3.93 15.52
C SER A 328 -4.82 -3.57 15.74
N ALA A 329 -4.05 -3.50 14.65
CA ALA A 329 -2.61 -3.28 14.68
C ALA A 329 -2.26 -1.80 14.46
N GLY A 330 -1.67 -1.18 15.48
CA GLY A 330 -1.11 0.18 15.43
C GLY A 330 0.38 0.18 15.11
N GLY A 331 1.06 1.29 15.39
CA GLY A 331 2.46 1.47 15.02
C GLY A 331 3.34 2.07 16.10
N VAL A 332 4.50 1.45 16.29
CA VAL A 332 5.61 1.92 17.11
C VAL A 332 6.84 2.03 16.23
N TYR A 333 7.58 3.12 16.38
CA TYR A 333 8.86 3.34 15.72
C TYR A 333 9.99 2.89 16.65
N ARG A 334 10.89 2.05 16.12
CA ARG A 334 12.16 1.72 16.79
C ARG A 334 13.30 2.41 16.08
N TYR A 335 14.07 3.22 16.81
CA TYR A 335 15.26 3.87 16.25
C TYR A 335 16.30 2.80 15.86
N ILE A 336 16.75 2.80 14.61
CA ILE A 336 17.69 1.79 14.07
C ILE A 336 19.14 2.30 14.01
N SER A 337 19.33 3.61 14.06
CA SER A 337 20.63 4.29 14.02
C SER A 337 20.66 5.51 14.94
N GLY A 338 21.84 6.10 15.11
CA GLY A 338 22.06 7.28 15.95
C GLY A 338 22.00 7.03 17.46
N PRO A 339 22.01 8.11 18.28
CA PRO A 339 22.10 8.04 19.74
C PRO A 339 20.91 7.34 20.42
N LEU A 340 19.76 7.31 19.77
CA LEU A 340 18.53 6.70 20.27
C LEU A 340 18.36 5.25 19.82
N LYS A 341 19.35 4.65 19.13
CA LYS A 341 19.24 3.29 18.60
C LYS A 341 18.71 2.30 19.65
N GLY A 342 17.65 1.60 19.29
CA GLY A 342 16.97 0.61 20.12
C GLY A 342 15.82 1.14 20.96
N THR A 343 15.68 2.46 21.15
CA THR A 343 14.54 3.04 21.87
C THR A 343 13.27 3.00 21.02
N LEU A 344 12.13 3.08 21.70
CA LEU A 344 10.79 2.98 21.12
C LEU A 344 10.02 4.28 21.35
N GLU A 345 9.21 4.66 20.36
CA GLU A 345 8.20 5.69 20.49
C GLU A 345 6.95 5.34 19.66
N ALA A 346 5.79 5.86 20.04
CA ALA A 346 4.60 5.77 19.21
C ALA A 346 4.86 6.41 17.85
N SER A 347 4.49 5.70 16.78
CA SER A 347 4.63 6.23 15.43
C SER A 347 3.57 7.30 15.17
N ASN A 348 4.02 8.52 14.86
CA ASN A 348 3.14 9.60 14.41
C ASN A 348 2.56 9.37 13.01
N TYR A 349 2.91 8.26 12.35
CA TYR A 349 2.28 7.82 11.11
C TYR A 349 1.00 7.01 11.38
N ALA A 350 0.97 6.24 12.48
CA ALA A 350 -0.11 5.31 12.81
C ALA A 350 -1.31 6.00 13.45
N SER A 351 -2.52 5.58 13.06
CA SER A 351 -3.77 6.06 13.65
C SER A 351 -3.96 5.57 15.07
N SER A 352 -4.53 6.43 15.91
CA SER A 352 -5.23 6.00 17.12
C SER A 352 -6.53 6.77 17.33
N PHE A 353 -7.53 6.11 17.92
CA PHE A 353 -8.81 6.75 18.23
C PHE A 353 -9.70 5.84 19.08
N VAL A 354 -10.69 6.44 19.74
CA VAL A 354 -11.82 5.71 20.31
C VAL A 354 -12.86 5.54 19.20
N SER A 355 -13.31 4.31 18.96
CA SER A 355 -14.27 4.03 17.89
C SER A 355 -15.56 4.83 18.09
N PRO A 356 -16.00 5.64 17.11
CA PRO A 356 -17.29 6.32 17.18
C PRO A 356 -18.46 5.33 17.09
N MET A 357 -18.25 4.18 16.47
CA MET A 357 -19.30 3.20 16.15
C MET A 357 -19.41 2.04 17.16
N TYR A 358 -18.31 1.68 17.83
CA TYR A 358 -18.28 0.68 18.89
C TYR A 358 -17.90 1.33 20.22
N PRO A 359 -18.87 1.67 21.09
CA PRO A 359 -18.59 2.32 22.37
C PRO A 359 -17.52 1.58 23.17
N LYS A 360 -16.57 2.32 23.74
CA LYS A 360 -15.44 1.80 24.56
C LYS A 360 -14.39 0.98 23.79
N ARG A 361 -14.48 0.87 22.46
CA ARG A 361 -13.42 0.23 21.68
C ARG A 361 -12.32 1.24 21.37
N ASN A 362 -11.17 1.06 22.00
CA ASN A 362 -9.93 1.76 21.63
C ASN A 362 -9.28 1.08 20.42
N VAL A 363 -8.66 1.88 19.56
CA VAL A 363 -7.86 1.45 18.42
C VAL A 363 -6.52 2.19 18.50
N PRO A 364 -5.38 1.49 18.43
CA PRO A 364 -5.19 0.04 18.23
C PRO A 364 -5.36 -0.82 19.51
N ASP A 365 -5.25 -2.14 19.38
CA ASP A 365 -5.11 -3.05 20.53
C ASP A 365 -3.62 -3.24 20.91
N VAL A 366 -2.78 -3.49 19.92
CA VAL A 366 -1.31 -3.67 20.04
C VAL A 366 -0.64 -3.10 18.79
N CYS A 367 0.67 -2.90 18.83
CA CYS A 367 1.44 -2.31 17.74
C CYS A 367 2.44 -3.27 17.11
N GLY A 368 2.71 -3.06 15.83
CA GLY A 368 3.90 -3.55 15.14
C GLY A 368 4.86 -2.39 14.85
N LEU A 369 5.92 -2.69 14.10
CA LEU A 369 6.96 -1.75 13.71
C LEU A 369 6.50 -0.89 12.53
N VAL A 370 6.47 0.43 12.72
CA VAL A 370 5.97 1.41 11.73
C VAL A 370 6.86 2.65 11.73
N GLY A 371 7.15 3.14 10.53
CA GLY A 371 7.89 4.37 10.24
C GLY A 371 7.17 5.64 10.69
N LYS A 372 7.74 6.80 10.38
CA LYS A 372 7.20 8.10 10.79
C LYS A 372 6.77 8.95 9.60
N LEU A 373 5.94 9.96 9.86
CA LEU A 373 5.66 11.01 8.88
C LEU A 373 6.96 11.66 8.37
N PRO A 374 6.97 12.17 7.13
CA PRO A 374 5.83 12.29 6.22
C PRO A 374 5.53 11.05 5.37
N TYR A 375 6.51 10.16 5.13
CA TYR A 375 6.38 9.10 4.12
C TYR A 375 6.26 7.69 4.71
N GLY A 376 6.62 7.50 5.97
CA GLY A 376 6.66 6.16 6.57
C GLY A 376 7.78 5.29 6.00
N SER A 377 8.77 5.81 5.27
CA SER A 377 9.90 5.02 4.78
C SER A 377 10.72 4.48 5.94
N TYR A 378 10.66 3.16 6.16
CA TYR A 378 11.24 2.52 7.35
C TYR A 378 11.58 1.06 7.15
N LEU A 379 10.75 0.31 6.43
CA LEU A 379 11.01 -1.09 6.10
C LEU A 379 11.44 -1.17 4.64
N MET A 380 12.56 -1.85 4.37
CA MET A 380 12.99 -2.15 3.01
C MET A 380 12.35 -3.48 2.58
N LEU A 381 11.40 -3.43 1.66
CA LEU A 381 10.52 -4.54 1.33
C LEU A 381 10.62 -4.96 -0.16
N PRO A 382 10.57 -6.27 -0.45
CA PRO A 382 10.53 -6.76 -1.83
C PRO A 382 9.16 -6.48 -2.44
N ILE A 383 9.15 -5.94 -3.66
CA ILE A 383 7.94 -5.63 -4.42
C ILE A 383 8.14 -5.99 -5.90
N PRO A 384 7.06 -6.14 -6.69
CA PRO A 384 7.20 -6.37 -8.12
C PRO A 384 7.88 -5.17 -8.80
N PRO A 385 8.89 -5.39 -9.66
CA PRO A 385 9.53 -4.33 -10.43
C PRO A 385 8.51 -3.50 -11.21
N GLY A 386 8.63 -2.19 -11.10
CA GLY A 386 7.82 -1.22 -11.80
C GLY A 386 6.37 -1.18 -11.34
N CYS A 387 6.00 -1.77 -10.20
CA CYS A 387 4.64 -1.65 -9.66
C CYS A 387 4.32 -0.21 -9.23
N GLU A 388 3.08 0.06 -8.84
CA GLU A 388 2.68 1.43 -8.46
C GLU A 388 3.46 1.98 -7.25
N ILE A 389 3.66 1.17 -6.21
CA ILE A 389 4.45 1.58 -5.03
C ILE A 389 5.90 1.88 -5.43
N ASP A 390 6.52 1.02 -6.23
CA ASP A 390 7.88 1.20 -6.73
C ASP A 390 8.04 2.57 -7.43
N ARG A 391 7.21 2.82 -8.46
CA ARG A 391 7.24 4.08 -9.21
C ARG A 391 6.99 5.29 -8.33
N ARG A 392 6.03 5.20 -7.39
CA ARG A 392 5.65 6.32 -6.53
C ARG A 392 6.74 6.67 -5.53
N LEU A 393 7.35 5.67 -4.90
CA LEU A 393 8.31 5.89 -3.80
C LEU A 393 9.71 6.18 -4.31
N SER A 394 10.12 5.57 -5.42
CA SER A 394 11.36 5.97 -6.10
C SER A 394 11.30 7.46 -6.52
N ALA A 395 10.13 7.95 -6.96
CA ALA A 395 9.91 9.38 -7.26
C ALA A 395 9.97 10.29 -6.00
N LEU A 396 9.80 9.73 -4.80
CA LEU A 396 9.99 10.42 -3.52
C LEU A 396 11.41 10.21 -2.94
N ASN A 397 12.31 9.59 -3.70
CA ASN A 397 13.69 9.30 -3.32
C ASN A 397 13.79 8.47 -2.03
N ASP A 398 13.06 7.36 -1.99
CA ASP A 398 13.10 6.37 -0.92
C ASP A 398 14.42 5.55 -0.87
N GLY A 399 15.35 5.83 -1.78
CA GLY A 399 16.66 5.19 -1.87
C GLY A 399 16.71 4.04 -2.88
N THR A 400 15.58 3.66 -3.48
CA THR A 400 15.51 2.63 -4.53
C THR A 400 15.24 3.25 -5.91
N LYS A 401 15.46 2.45 -6.96
CA LYS A 401 15.22 2.82 -8.35
C LYS A 401 13.96 2.13 -8.86
N VAL A 402 13.24 2.82 -9.73
CA VAL A 402 12.14 2.21 -10.50
C VAL A 402 12.62 0.91 -11.15
N SER A 403 11.87 -0.16 -10.93
CA SER A 403 12.10 -1.51 -11.44
C SER A 403 13.27 -2.27 -10.82
N ASP A 404 13.82 -1.85 -9.67
CA ASP A 404 14.82 -2.66 -8.97
C ASP A 404 14.22 -3.77 -8.07
N GLY A 405 12.90 -3.76 -7.88
CA GLY A 405 12.12 -4.72 -7.10
C GLY A 405 12.11 -4.48 -5.59
N TRP A 406 12.54 -3.30 -5.15
CA TRP A 406 12.56 -2.93 -3.73
C TRP A 406 11.95 -1.54 -3.52
N ALA A 407 11.31 -1.34 -2.38
CA ALA A 407 10.95 0.00 -1.92
C ALA A 407 11.03 0.12 -0.42
N ALA A 408 11.31 1.33 0.05
CA ALA A 408 11.29 1.66 1.47
C ALA A 408 9.94 2.27 1.86
N PHE A 409 9.09 1.47 2.48
CA PHE A 409 7.76 1.90 2.94
C PHE A 409 7.32 1.20 4.22
N SER A 410 6.40 1.82 4.93
CA SER A 410 5.74 1.21 6.07
C SER A 410 4.43 1.92 6.37
N GLY A 411 3.66 1.32 7.28
CA GLY A 411 2.43 1.83 7.82
C GLY A 411 1.86 0.79 8.78
N THR A 412 0.69 1.05 9.34
CA THR A 412 -0.05 0.00 10.07
C THR A 412 -0.38 -1.22 9.17
N SER A 413 -0.28 -1.05 7.84
CA SER A 413 -0.26 -2.13 6.86
C SER A 413 0.86 -3.14 7.07
N ALA A 414 2.02 -2.74 7.61
CA ALA A 414 3.13 -3.62 7.98
C ALA A 414 2.96 -4.22 9.38
N ALA A 415 2.34 -3.47 10.29
CA ALA A 415 2.06 -3.97 11.63
C ALA A 415 1.06 -5.12 11.64
N ALA A 416 0.00 -5.07 10.84
CA ALA A 416 -1.02 -6.13 10.77
C ALA A 416 -0.43 -7.53 10.43
N PRO A 417 0.35 -7.71 9.34
CA PRO A 417 0.99 -8.99 9.03
C PRO A 417 2.05 -9.40 10.05
N GLN A 418 2.81 -8.46 10.63
CA GLN A 418 3.73 -8.77 11.72
C GLN A 418 3.00 -9.39 12.93
N VAL A 419 1.90 -8.75 13.37
CA VAL A 419 1.06 -9.24 14.47
C VAL A 419 0.39 -10.57 14.11
N ALA A 420 -0.06 -10.74 12.86
CA ALA A 420 -0.59 -12.02 12.37
C ALA A 420 0.46 -13.14 12.40
N GLY A 421 1.72 -12.83 12.10
CA GLY A 421 2.85 -13.76 12.28
C GLY A 421 2.98 -14.23 13.73
N VAL A 422 2.93 -13.32 14.71
CA VAL A 422 2.97 -13.70 16.14
C VAL A 422 1.77 -14.55 16.53
N CYS A 423 0.57 -14.23 16.02
CA CYS A 423 -0.61 -15.08 16.20
C CYS A 423 -0.38 -16.51 15.69
N ALA A 424 0.35 -16.69 14.60
CA ALA A 424 0.67 -18.00 14.04
C ALA A 424 1.61 -18.79 14.95
N LEU A 425 2.64 -18.13 15.51
CA LEU A 425 3.55 -18.75 16.47
C LEU A 425 2.80 -19.22 17.74
N LEU A 426 1.87 -18.41 18.24
CA LEU A 426 1.01 -18.77 19.37
C LEU A 426 0.14 -20.00 19.07
N LYS A 427 -0.50 -20.03 17.89
CA LYS A 427 -1.30 -21.19 17.48
C LYS A 427 -0.47 -22.44 17.20
N GLN A 428 0.81 -22.33 16.81
CA GLN A 428 1.70 -23.49 16.70
C GLN A 428 1.89 -24.17 18.06
N LEU A 429 2.04 -23.38 19.13
CA LEU A 429 2.15 -23.89 20.49
C LEU A 429 0.85 -24.47 21.01
N ASN A 430 -0.27 -23.80 20.75
CA ASN A 430 -1.59 -24.29 21.13
C ASN A 430 -2.65 -23.93 20.07
N ARG A 431 -3.08 -24.94 19.31
CA ARG A 431 -4.05 -24.82 18.22
C ARG A 431 -5.43 -24.38 18.68
N ASP A 432 -5.78 -24.68 19.92
CA ASP A 432 -7.11 -24.47 20.49
C ASP A 432 -7.28 -23.04 21.04
N LEU A 433 -6.23 -22.22 20.98
CA LEU A 433 -6.33 -20.81 21.38
C LEU A 433 -7.39 -20.09 20.52
N SER A 434 -8.41 -19.59 21.22
CA SER A 434 -9.44 -18.74 20.63
C SER A 434 -8.87 -17.37 20.24
N PRO A 435 -9.50 -16.66 19.28
CA PRO A 435 -9.10 -15.30 18.92
C PRO A 435 -9.03 -14.34 20.13
N ALA A 436 -9.96 -14.47 21.08
CA ALA A 436 -9.98 -13.65 22.29
C ALA A 436 -8.79 -13.95 23.23
N GLN A 437 -8.40 -15.22 23.38
CA GLN A 437 -7.22 -15.61 24.16
C GLN A 437 -5.92 -15.12 23.52
N ILE A 438 -5.80 -15.25 22.19
CA ILE A 438 -4.64 -14.72 21.45
C ILE A 438 -4.53 -13.21 21.67
N LYS A 439 -5.65 -12.49 21.52
CA LYS A 439 -5.73 -11.05 21.76
C LYS A 439 -5.39 -10.67 23.21
N ALA A 440 -5.75 -11.49 24.19
CA ALA A 440 -5.37 -11.28 25.59
C ALA A 440 -3.86 -11.45 25.79
N ILE A 441 -3.29 -12.56 25.31
CA ILE A 441 -1.86 -12.85 25.38
C ILE A 441 -1.05 -11.69 24.80
N LEU A 442 -1.37 -11.23 23.59
CA LEU A 442 -0.64 -10.14 22.94
C LEU A 442 -0.68 -8.84 23.75
N ARG A 443 -1.81 -8.54 24.40
CA ARG A 443 -1.96 -7.34 25.23
C ARG A 443 -1.19 -7.45 26.54
N ASP A 444 -1.26 -8.61 27.18
CA ASP A 444 -0.65 -8.84 28.49
C ASP A 444 0.88 -8.94 28.42
N THR A 445 1.43 -9.26 27.24
CA THR A 445 2.87 -9.43 27.04
C THR A 445 3.54 -8.33 26.22
N ALA A 446 2.79 -7.35 25.73
CA ALA A 446 3.34 -6.26 24.92
C ALA A 446 4.40 -5.43 25.69
N ILE A 447 5.35 -4.87 24.94
CA ILE A 447 6.31 -3.89 25.44
C ILE A 447 5.60 -2.54 25.53
N ASP A 448 5.43 -2.05 26.76
CA ASP A 448 4.89 -0.73 27.02
C ASP A 448 5.73 0.37 26.35
N VAL A 449 5.06 1.32 25.70
CA VAL A 449 5.70 2.43 24.98
C VAL A 449 5.11 3.73 25.51
N ALA A 450 5.92 4.52 26.21
CA ALA A 450 5.48 5.71 26.90
C ALA A 450 5.85 7.04 26.22
N GLU A 451 6.57 6.99 25.09
CA GLU A 451 7.08 8.16 24.38
C GLU A 451 6.44 8.30 23.00
N GLY A 452 6.41 9.53 22.47
CA GLY A 452 5.85 9.83 21.15
C GLY A 452 4.34 10.05 21.14
N TYR A 453 3.79 10.16 19.94
CA TYR A 453 2.37 10.44 19.71
C TYR A 453 1.89 9.81 18.41
N SER A 454 0.60 9.50 18.35
CA SER A 454 -0.05 8.94 17.17
C SER A 454 -0.38 10.01 16.12
N ASN A 455 -0.90 9.60 14.97
CA ASN A 455 -1.13 10.49 13.83
C ASN A 455 -2.05 11.68 14.18
N PRO A 456 -1.62 12.94 13.95
CA PRO A 456 -2.42 14.14 14.25
C PRO A 456 -3.78 14.20 13.54
N SER A 457 -3.91 13.60 12.36
CA SER A 457 -5.18 13.55 11.60
C SER A 457 -6.20 12.57 12.20
N SER A 458 -5.77 11.73 13.15
CA SER A 458 -6.63 10.80 13.89
C SER A 458 -7.03 11.38 15.26
N SER A 459 -6.30 11.08 16.33
CA SER A 459 -6.43 11.73 17.64
C SER A 459 -5.20 12.50 18.09
N GLY A 460 -4.02 12.25 17.50
CA GLY A 460 -2.74 12.83 17.98
C GLY A 460 -2.45 12.50 19.45
N ALA A 461 -2.85 11.33 19.91
CA ALA A 461 -2.74 10.96 21.32
C ALA A 461 -1.27 10.75 21.68
N ALA A 462 -0.85 11.29 22.82
CA ALA A 462 0.46 11.01 23.40
C ALA A 462 0.47 9.59 23.98
N ALA A 463 1.60 8.91 23.80
CA ALA A 463 1.91 7.68 24.51
C ALA A 463 2.15 7.99 26.00
N ARG A 464 1.93 7.01 26.86
CA ARG A 464 2.15 7.13 28.32
C ARG A 464 2.40 5.76 28.92
N ALA A 465 2.92 5.73 30.15
CA ALA A 465 3.10 4.47 30.86
C ALA A 465 1.77 3.70 31.02
N GLY A 466 1.81 2.41 30.70
CA GLY A 466 0.66 1.51 30.70
C GLY A 466 -0.28 1.73 29.50
N PRO A 467 -1.40 0.98 29.44
CA PRO A 467 -2.28 1.02 28.28
C PRO A 467 -2.78 2.44 27.94
N ASP A 468 -2.56 2.83 26.69
CA ASP A 468 -2.88 4.16 26.20
C ASP A 468 -3.60 4.12 24.86
N LEU A 469 -3.93 5.30 24.33
CA LEU A 469 -4.62 5.37 23.06
C LEU A 469 -3.64 5.28 21.88
N ALA A 470 -2.45 5.86 22.00
CA ALA A 470 -1.48 5.95 20.90
C ALA A 470 -0.98 4.58 20.44
N THR A 471 -0.71 3.68 21.39
CA THR A 471 -0.11 2.37 21.14
C THR A 471 -0.95 1.19 21.64
N GLY A 472 -2.11 1.45 22.25
CA GLY A 472 -2.90 0.40 22.86
C GLY A 472 -2.17 -0.18 24.07
N TYR A 473 -1.79 -1.45 24.01
CA TYR A 473 -0.96 -2.09 25.03
C TYR A 473 0.55 -2.04 24.71
N GLY A 474 0.93 -1.44 23.58
CA GLY A 474 2.33 -1.28 23.18
C GLY A 474 2.76 -2.20 22.04
N LEU A 475 4.07 -2.32 21.84
CA LEU A 475 4.68 -3.12 20.77
C LEU A 475 4.60 -4.62 21.11
N VAL A 476 4.21 -5.47 20.16
CA VAL A 476 4.17 -6.92 20.40
C VAL A 476 5.57 -7.47 20.72
N ASP A 477 5.66 -8.23 21.82
CA ASP A 477 6.85 -8.97 22.23
C ASP A 477 6.65 -10.46 21.98
N THR A 478 7.24 -10.98 20.90
CA THR A 478 7.00 -12.37 20.49
C THR A 478 7.49 -13.37 21.55
N GLU A 479 8.67 -13.15 22.14
CA GLU A 479 9.25 -14.04 23.13
C GLU A 479 8.39 -14.12 24.40
N LYS A 480 7.95 -12.97 24.93
CA LYS A 480 7.05 -12.97 26.10
C LYS A 480 5.71 -13.62 25.77
N ALA A 481 5.16 -13.35 24.58
CA ALA A 481 3.90 -13.92 24.13
C ALA A 481 3.96 -15.46 24.12
N ILE A 482 4.97 -16.06 23.47
CA ILE A 482 5.10 -17.53 23.41
C ILE A 482 5.35 -18.17 24.78
N ASN A 483 6.08 -17.49 25.67
CA ASN A 483 6.38 -17.98 27.01
C ASN A 483 5.15 -17.94 27.93
N SER A 484 4.17 -17.10 27.63
CA SER A 484 2.90 -17.00 28.36
C SER A 484 1.90 -18.10 27.99
N VAL A 485 2.09 -18.80 26.87
CA VAL A 485 1.21 -19.89 26.46
C VAL A 485 1.44 -21.07 27.40
N PRO A 486 0.43 -21.50 28.18
CA PRO A 486 0.63 -22.60 29.10
C PRO A 486 0.88 -23.90 28.33
N LYS A 487 1.96 -24.60 28.70
CA LYS A 487 2.33 -25.90 28.14
C LYS A 487 1.38 -26.99 28.68
N PHE A 488 0.20 -27.14 28.08
CA PHE A 488 -0.69 -28.27 28.37
C PHE A 488 -0.55 -29.36 27.30
N PRO A 489 -0.55 -30.65 27.68
CA PRO A 489 -0.59 -31.74 26.71
C PRO A 489 -1.89 -31.65 25.90
N LYS A 490 -1.78 -31.97 24.59
CA LYS A 490 -2.92 -32.04 23.65
C LYS A 490 -4.13 -32.68 24.31
N ALA A 491 -5.28 -32.02 24.26
CA ALA A 491 -6.54 -32.64 24.64
C ALA A 491 -6.71 -33.96 23.86
N PRO A 492 -7.19 -35.05 24.48
CA PRO A 492 -7.41 -36.32 23.79
C PRO A 492 -8.40 -36.11 22.63
N LYS A 493 -8.09 -36.71 21.48
CA LYS A 493 -8.93 -36.66 20.26
C LYS A 493 -10.23 -37.47 20.34
N ASP A 494 -10.57 -38.02 21.51
CA ASP A 494 -11.74 -38.86 21.70
C ASP A 494 -12.69 -38.24 22.74
N ALA A 495 -13.49 -37.28 22.30
CA ALA A 495 -14.75 -36.94 22.94
C ALA A 495 -15.79 -36.76 21.84
N CYS A 496 -16.12 -37.87 21.17
CA CYS A 496 -17.32 -37.96 20.35
C CYS A 496 -18.55 -37.87 21.27
N CYS A 497 -19.46 -36.98 20.89
CA CYS A 497 -20.90 -36.92 21.13
C CYS A 497 -21.53 -37.89 22.13
N GLU A 498 -22.30 -37.33 23.06
CA GLU A 498 -23.64 -37.86 23.38
C GLU A 498 -24.73 -36.84 22.98
N PRO A 499 -25.80 -37.26 22.30
CA PRO A 499 -26.92 -36.41 21.95
C PRO A 499 -27.99 -36.43 23.04
N CYS A 500 -28.20 -35.32 23.74
CA CYS A 500 -29.44 -35.16 24.53
C CYS A 500 -30.56 -34.66 23.63
N ALA A 501 -31.24 -35.62 22.99
CA ALA A 501 -32.63 -35.47 22.63
C ALA A 501 -33.49 -35.69 23.89
N SER A 502 -34.15 -34.63 24.35
CA SER A 502 -35.44 -34.75 25.03
C SER A 502 -36.24 -33.49 24.72
N GLN A 503 -37.08 -33.60 23.67
CA GLN A 503 -38.24 -32.74 23.54
C GLN A 503 -39.22 -33.07 24.65
N SER A 504 -39.62 -32.06 25.42
CA SER A 504 -40.98 -31.96 25.91
C SER A 504 -41.27 -30.50 26.22
N ASP A 505 -42.18 -29.93 25.43
CA ASP A 505 -43.14 -28.90 25.76
C ASP A 505 -42.67 -27.75 26.65
N PHE A 506 -42.46 -26.57 26.05
CA PHE A 506 -43.03 -25.34 26.61
C PHE A 506 -43.32 -24.34 25.49
N GLN A 507 -44.61 -24.07 25.34
CA GLN A 507 -45.20 -23.04 24.50
C GLN A 507 -44.63 -21.65 24.84
N SER A 508 -44.57 -20.82 23.80
CA SER A 508 -44.26 -19.40 23.87
C SER A 508 -45.19 -18.65 24.84
N ASP A 509 -44.64 -18.07 25.92
CA ASP A 509 -45.26 -16.99 26.67
C ASP A 509 -44.27 -15.82 26.81
N PRO A 510 -44.46 -14.71 26.08
CA PRO A 510 -43.53 -13.59 26.07
C PRO A 510 -43.84 -12.62 27.22
N GLN A 511 -43.73 -13.06 28.47
CA GLN A 511 -43.80 -12.15 29.63
C GLN A 511 -43.19 -12.79 30.89
N ARG A 512 -41.89 -12.58 31.09
CA ARG A 512 -41.15 -12.40 32.37
C ARG A 512 -39.71 -12.92 32.26
N LEU A 513 -38.75 -12.01 32.06
CA LEU A 513 -37.38 -12.24 32.50
C LEU A 513 -37.23 -11.75 33.95
N PRO A 514 -36.51 -12.48 34.82
CA PRO A 514 -36.17 -12.02 36.15
C PRO A 514 -35.14 -10.88 36.09
N SER A 515 -35.43 -9.81 36.83
CA SER A 515 -34.62 -8.59 36.91
C SER A 515 -33.29 -8.81 37.63
N LEU A 516 -32.18 -8.64 36.90
CA LEU A 516 -30.84 -8.39 37.46
C LEU A 516 -30.73 -6.92 37.92
N PRO A 517 -29.96 -6.63 38.98
CA PRO A 517 -29.99 -5.34 39.66
C PRO A 517 -29.45 -4.24 38.74
N THR A 518 -30.36 -3.37 38.29
CA THR A 518 -30.03 -2.09 37.69
C THR A 518 -29.42 -1.19 38.76
N ARG A 519 -28.09 -1.17 38.86
CA ARG A 519 -27.44 0.08 39.25
C ARG A 519 -27.48 0.99 38.03
N SER A 520 -28.64 1.62 37.86
CA SER A 520 -28.81 2.78 37.01
C SER A 520 -27.95 3.89 37.62
N THR A 521 -26.71 4.04 37.15
CA THR A 521 -26.14 5.39 37.08
C THR A 521 -26.99 6.11 36.05
N THR A 522 -28.03 6.78 36.54
CA THR A 522 -28.78 7.75 35.73
C THR A 522 -27.79 8.76 35.15
N MET A 523 -28.06 9.14 33.90
CA MET A 523 -27.28 10.03 33.03
C MET A 523 -26.94 11.42 33.61
N SER A 524 -27.32 11.73 34.87
CA SER A 524 -27.17 13.05 35.48
C SER A 524 -25.80 13.32 36.13
N SER A 525 -24.90 12.33 36.21
CA SER A 525 -23.65 12.47 36.99
C SER A 525 -22.48 13.10 36.22
N GLU A 526 -22.48 13.09 34.89
CA GLU A 526 -21.29 13.50 34.12
C GLU A 526 -21.21 15.01 33.87
N PHE A 527 -22.35 15.71 33.70
CA PHE A 527 -22.37 17.17 33.42
C PHE A 527 -23.50 17.92 34.16
N PRO A 528 -23.51 17.93 35.51
CA PRO A 528 -24.61 18.49 36.31
C PRO A 528 -24.86 19.98 36.05
N LYS A 529 -23.81 20.74 35.71
CA LYS A 529 -23.92 22.17 35.36
C LYS A 529 -24.58 22.39 34.00
N LEU A 530 -24.30 21.53 33.00
CA LEU A 530 -24.92 21.63 31.68
C LEU A 530 -26.42 21.34 31.77
N GLN A 531 -26.80 20.29 32.50
CA GLN A 531 -28.21 19.91 32.65
C GLN A 531 -29.05 21.04 33.25
N LYS A 532 -28.49 21.80 34.21
CA LYS A 532 -29.16 22.95 34.82
C LYS A 532 -29.47 24.08 33.83
N HIS A 533 -28.67 24.20 32.76
CA HIS A 533 -28.76 25.29 31.79
C HIS A 533 -29.15 24.83 30.37
N LEU A 534 -29.44 23.55 30.16
CA LEU A 534 -29.64 22.99 28.83
C LEU A 534 -30.85 23.59 28.12
N ASP A 535 -31.96 23.79 28.83
CA ASP A 535 -33.16 24.40 28.25
C ASP A 535 -32.94 25.88 27.93
N GLU A 536 -32.18 26.61 28.75
CA GLU A 536 -31.79 28.00 28.45
C GLU A 536 -30.91 28.09 27.20
N ILE A 537 -29.99 27.12 27.01
CA ILE A 537 -29.12 27.02 25.83
C ILE A 537 -29.96 26.70 24.59
N ARG A 538 -30.89 25.74 24.68
CA ARG A 538 -31.82 25.38 23.59
C ARG A 538 -32.62 26.59 23.14
N ILE A 539 -33.23 27.33 24.08
CA ILE A 539 -34.00 28.54 23.78
C ILE A 539 -33.12 29.60 23.08
N LYS A 540 -31.88 29.81 23.54
CA LYS A 540 -30.98 30.78 22.91
C LYS A 540 -30.60 30.39 21.48
N ILE A 541 -30.32 29.11 21.24
CA ILE A 541 -29.94 28.63 19.90
C ILE A 541 -31.14 28.67 18.97
N ASP A 542 -32.32 28.25 19.44
CA ASP A 542 -33.56 28.29 18.65
C ASP A 542 -33.95 29.72 18.28
N LYS A 543 -33.81 30.66 19.22
CA LYS A 543 -33.98 32.09 18.94
C LYS A 543 -32.97 32.60 17.91
N MET A 544 -31.70 32.20 18.01
CA MET A 544 -30.65 32.59 17.05
C MET A 544 -30.95 32.03 15.66
N LEU A 545 -31.35 30.76 15.56
CA LEU A 545 -31.77 30.13 14.31
C LEU A 545 -32.94 30.89 13.67
N LYS A 546 -33.95 31.21 14.48
CA LYS A 546 -35.13 31.94 14.02
C LYS A 546 -34.80 33.36 13.57
N ASP A 547 -34.06 34.10 14.39
CA ASP A 547 -33.83 35.53 14.19
C ASP A 547 -32.72 35.84 13.18
N GLU A 548 -31.65 35.03 13.12
CA GLU A 548 -30.49 35.30 12.26
C GLU A 548 -30.50 34.52 10.94
N PHE A 549 -31.10 33.32 10.91
CA PHE A 549 -31.02 32.44 9.74
C PHE A 549 -32.37 32.28 9.03
N ILE A 550 -33.43 31.88 9.75
CA ILE A 550 -34.76 31.62 9.14
C ILE A 550 -35.40 32.93 8.67
N LYS A 551 -35.42 33.99 9.50
CA LYS A 551 -35.97 35.31 9.09
C LYS A 551 -35.24 35.95 7.93
N ASN A 552 -33.95 35.64 7.75
CA ASN A 552 -33.15 36.14 6.64
C ASN A 552 -33.18 35.19 5.42
N GLU A 553 -34.09 34.20 5.42
CA GLU A 553 -34.25 33.18 4.37
C GLU A 553 -32.95 32.44 4.03
N LEU A 554 -32.01 32.34 4.97
CA LEU A 554 -30.74 31.64 4.78
C LEU A 554 -30.89 30.12 4.88
N ILE A 555 -31.92 29.65 5.60
CA ILE A 555 -32.30 28.25 5.77
C ILE A 555 -33.82 28.13 5.86
N GLU A 556 -34.36 26.96 5.54
CA GLU A 556 -35.77 26.61 5.72
C GLU A 556 -36.20 26.54 7.20
N GLU A 557 -37.51 26.60 7.46
CA GLU A 557 -38.05 26.53 8.82
C GLU A 557 -37.80 25.14 9.42
N VAL A 558 -36.93 25.09 10.43
CA VAL A 558 -36.46 23.85 11.07
C VAL A 558 -36.44 23.99 12.59
N GLU A 559 -36.69 22.88 13.28
CA GLU A 559 -36.57 22.78 14.74
C GLU A 559 -35.26 22.07 15.10
N LEU A 560 -34.46 22.69 15.98
CA LEU A 560 -33.19 22.09 16.43
C LEU A 560 -33.39 21.23 17.68
N GLU A 561 -33.31 19.91 17.52
CA GLU A 561 -33.38 18.97 18.63
C GLU A 561 -31.97 18.70 19.22
N ILE A 562 -31.62 19.37 20.32
CA ILE A 562 -30.36 19.15 21.05
C ILE A 562 -30.59 18.16 22.20
N LYS A 563 -30.14 16.91 22.09
CA LYS A 563 -30.26 15.92 23.17
C LYS A 563 -29.02 15.86 24.08
N PRO A 564 -29.18 15.66 25.40
CA PRO A 564 -28.07 15.59 26.36
C PRO A 564 -26.96 14.60 25.96
N GLU A 565 -27.31 13.48 25.33
CA GLU A 565 -26.39 12.42 24.88
C GLU A 565 -25.44 12.83 23.75
N PHE A 566 -25.62 14.01 23.14
CA PHE A 566 -24.71 14.55 22.12
C PHE A 566 -23.60 15.42 22.69
N PHE A 567 -23.63 15.73 23.99
CA PHE A 567 -22.58 16.50 24.63
C PHE A 567 -21.42 15.61 25.05
N VAL A 568 -20.20 16.09 24.82
CA VAL A 568 -18.95 15.46 25.22
C VAL A 568 -18.10 16.45 26.00
N SER A 569 -17.16 15.95 26.81
CA SER A 569 -16.15 16.80 27.42
C SER A 569 -15.41 17.59 26.35
N ARG A 570 -15.20 18.88 26.60
CA ARG A 570 -14.51 19.75 25.65
C ARG A 570 -13.07 19.25 25.46
N SER A 571 -12.68 19.08 24.21
CA SER A 571 -11.31 18.69 23.85
C SER A 571 -10.38 19.89 23.86
N PHE A 572 -9.07 19.65 24.04
CA PHE A 572 -8.04 20.69 23.89
C PHE A 572 -8.14 21.38 22.52
N GLN A 573 -8.40 20.62 21.46
CA GLN A 573 -8.59 21.17 20.12
C GLN A 573 -9.77 22.15 20.05
N ALA A 574 -10.88 21.88 20.76
CA ALA A 574 -12.01 22.79 20.78
C ALA A 574 -11.68 24.12 21.49
N ASP A 575 -10.85 24.09 22.53
CA ASP A 575 -10.37 25.31 23.20
C ASP A 575 -9.37 26.09 22.33
N VAL A 576 -8.48 25.40 21.62
CA VAL A 576 -7.57 26.01 20.66
C VAL A 576 -8.37 26.70 19.54
N VAL A 577 -9.33 26.00 18.92
CA VAL A 577 -10.17 26.57 17.85
C VAL A 577 -10.91 27.81 18.33
N LEU A 578 -11.48 27.79 19.54
CA LEU A 578 -12.21 28.92 20.09
C LEU A 578 -11.30 30.13 20.35
N LYS A 579 -10.11 29.92 20.93
CA LYS A 579 -9.12 30.99 21.14
C LYS A 579 -8.64 31.60 19.83
N LEU A 580 -8.38 30.77 18.81
CA LEU A 580 -7.98 31.25 17.49
C LEU A 580 -9.10 32.04 16.82
N GLN A 581 -10.35 31.59 16.94
CA GLN A 581 -11.51 32.33 16.44
C GLN A 581 -11.67 33.68 17.14
N GLU A 582 -11.46 33.76 18.45
CA GLU A 582 -11.48 35.02 19.21
C GLU A 582 -10.38 35.98 18.78
N ILE A 583 -9.18 35.48 18.45
CA ILE A 583 -8.09 36.30 17.90
C ILE A 583 -8.54 36.95 16.58
N LEU A 584 -9.17 36.19 15.69
CA LEU A 584 -9.64 36.71 14.40
C LEU A 584 -10.87 37.63 14.53
N ALA A 585 -11.78 37.32 15.45
CA ALA A 585 -13.02 38.08 15.65
C ALA A 585 -12.79 39.50 16.18
N LYS A 586 -11.61 39.79 16.75
CA LYS A 586 -11.22 41.13 17.24
C LYS A 586 -10.78 42.07 16.11
N LEU A 587 -10.61 41.59 14.88
CA LEU A 587 -10.26 42.44 13.75
C LEU A 587 -11.43 43.33 13.34
N PRO A 588 -11.24 44.65 13.23
CA PRO A 588 -12.30 45.54 12.78
C PRO A 588 -12.62 45.30 11.31
N THR A 589 -13.90 45.39 10.96
CA THR A 589 -14.38 45.29 9.58
C THR A 589 -14.83 46.66 9.08
N THR A 590 -14.47 47.02 7.85
CA THR A 590 -14.95 48.21 7.15
C THR A 590 -16.14 47.85 6.24
N GLY A 591 -17.14 48.73 6.17
CA GLY A 591 -18.36 48.55 5.35
C GLY A 591 -19.66 48.34 6.13
N SER A 592 -20.80 48.42 5.43
CA SER A 592 -22.17 48.29 5.96
C SER A 592 -22.93 47.21 5.17
N GLY A 593 -23.65 46.31 5.87
CA GLY A 593 -24.41 45.21 5.26
C GLY A 593 -23.58 43.96 4.93
N ASN A 594 -23.97 43.21 3.88
CA ASN A 594 -23.37 41.93 3.47
C ASN A 594 -21.94 42.03 2.86
N SER A 595 -21.32 43.22 2.87
CA SER A 595 -19.99 43.51 2.32
C SER A 595 -18.98 43.97 3.39
N LYS A 596 -19.01 43.34 4.58
CA LYS A 596 -17.98 43.56 5.62
C LYS A 596 -16.62 43.05 5.14
N LYS A 597 -15.70 43.96 4.83
CA LYS A 597 -14.31 43.63 4.49
C LYS A 597 -13.43 43.81 5.72
N ILE A 598 -12.50 42.89 5.99
CA ILE A 598 -11.61 42.98 7.14
C ILE A 598 -10.61 44.13 6.90
N ASP A 599 -10.40 45.00 7.88
CA ASP A 599 -9.47 46.12 7.78
C ASP A 599 -8.02 45.62 7.74
N ALA A 600 -7.44 45.59 6.54
CA ALA A 600 -6.08 45.13 6.28
C ALA A 600 -5.01 45.89 7.08
N SER A 601 -5.28 47.14 7.48
CA SER A 601 -4.35 47.97 8.27
C SER A 601 -4.19 47.50 9.71
N LYS A 602 -5.11 46.66 10.20
CA LYS A 602 -5.12 46.13 11.57
C LYS A 602 -4.68 44.67 11.65
N ILE A 603 -4.44 44.03 10.51
CA ILE A 603 -3.91 42.67 10.46
C ILE A 603 -2.45 42.69 10.86
N GLN A 604 -2.08 41.73 11.70
CA GLN A 604 -0.74 41.54 12.25
C GLN A 604 -0.39 40.06 12.14
N LYS A 605 0.89 39.71 12.30
CA LYS A 605 1.40 38.33 12.19
C LYS A 605 0.56 37.29 12.94
N GLN A 606 0.18 37.59 14.19
CA GLN A 606 -0.66 36.72 15.02
C GLN A 606 -1.99 36.32 14.36
N HIS A 607 -2.59 37.23 13.59
CA HIS A 607 -3.85 36.99 12.88
C HIS A 607 -3.65 36.07 11.67
N ILE A 608 -2.51 36.21 10.97
CA ILE A 608 -2.15 35.32 9.87
C ILE A 608 -1.92 33.89 10.36
N PHE A 609 -1.18 33.73 11.46
CA PHE A 609 -0.94 32.41 12.05
C PHE A 609 -2.21 31.78 12.62
N ALA A 610 -3.09 32.58 13.24
CA ALA A 610 -4.37 32.08 13.73
C ALA A 610 -5.28 31.61 12.58
N ALA A 611 -5.32 32.34 11.46
CA ALA A 611 -6.05 31.93 10.27
C ALA A 611 -5.46 30.67 9.62
N GLN A 612 -4.13 30.58 9.48
CA GLN A 612 -3.45 29.39 8.97
C GLN A 612 -3.72 28.16 9.84
N SER A 613 -3.65 28.30 11.16
CA SER A 613 -3.90 27.22 12.12
C SER A 613 -5.35 26.72 12.06
N LEU A 614 -6.32 27.63 11.91
CA LEU A 614 -7.74 27.25 11.72
C LEU A 614 -7.96 26.47 10.41
N LEU A 615 -7.27 26.85 9.33
CA LEU A 615 -7.35 26.16 8.04
C LEU A 615 -6.71 24.78 8.07
N GLN A 616 -5.54 24.64 8.73
CA GLN A 616 -4.91 23.33 8.94
C GLN A 616 -5.77 22.38 9.77
N MET A 617 -6.63 22.91 10.65
CA MET A 617 -7.61 22.14 11.42
C MET A 617 -8.95 21.93 10.71
N SER A 618 -9.11 22.44 9.49
CA SER A 618 -10.38 22.45 8.73
C SER A 618 -11.55 23.02 9.56
N ARG A 619 -11.35 24.19 10.16
CA ARG A 619 -12.35 24.91 10.96
C ARG A 619 -12.42 26.38 10.53
N CYS A 620 -13.62 26.97 10.57
CA CYS A 620 -13.84 28.40 10.32
C CYS A 620 -13.23 28.92 9.00
N GLU A 621 -13.25 28.10 7.95
CA GLU A 621 -12.45 28.30 6.73
C GLU A 621 -12.77 29.63 6.03
N LYS A 622 -14.04 30.01 5.96
CA LYS A 622 -14.47 31.28 5.34
C LYS A 622 -13.87 32.50 6.05
N LEU A 623 -13.84 32.48 7.39
CA LEU A 623 -13.25 33.56 8.19
C LEU A 623 -11.73 33.59 8.03
N ALA A 624 -11.09 32.43 8.12
CA ALA A 624 -9.64 32.31 8.02
C ALA A 624 -9.13 32.71 6.62
N ILE A 625 -9.78 32.25 5.54
CA ILE A 625 -9.46 32.68 4.17
C ILE A 625 -9.70 34.19 4.01
N GLY A 626 -10.79 34.72 4.57
CA GLY A 626 -11.06 36.16 4.54
C GLY A 626 -9.94 36.99 5.18
N VAL A 627 -9.42 36.55 6.33
CA VAL A 627 -8.28 37.20 7.00
C VAL A 627 -7.00 37.12 6.17
N LEU A 628 -6.68 35.95 5.61
CA LEU A 628 -5.48 35.78 4.78
C LEU A 628 -5.54 36.62 3.51
N VAL A 629 -6.69 36.65 2.83
CA VAL A 629 -6.89 37.46 1.62
C VAL A 629 -6.78 38.96 1.94
N SER A 630 -7.40 39.43 3.03
CA SER A 630 -7.23 40.82 3.48
C SER A 630 -5.80 41.11 3.95
N GLY A 631 -5.07 40.11 4.45
CA GLY A 631 -3.67 40.23 4.84
C GLY A 631 -2.73 40.55 3.67
N LEU A 632 -3.08 40.14 2.45
CA LEU A 632 -2.34 40.48 1.22
C LEU A 632 -2.37 41.98 0.91
N GLU A 633 -3.41 42.69 1.38
CA GLU A 633 -3.59 44.13 1.18
C GLU A 633 -3.02 44.96 2.35
N SER A 634 -2.35 44.32 3.32
CA SER A 634 -1.79 45.01 4.49
C SER A 634 -0.63 45.93 4.13
N SER A 635 -0.53 47.07 4.81
CA SER A 635 0.59 48.02 4.65
C SER A 635 1.87 47.61 5.41
N SER A 636 1.83 46.49 6.14
CA SER A 636 3.01 45.91 6.80
C SER A 636 3.88 45.16 5.78
N GLU A 637 5.20 45.24 5.91
CA GLU A 637 6.13 44.59 4.99
C GLU A 637 6.08 43.04 5.08
N GLU A 638 5.77 42.49 6.26
CA GLU A 638 5.86 41.04 6.53
C GLU A 638 4.49 40.31 6.46
N VAL A 639 3.38 41.03 6.70
CA VAL A 639 2.04 40.43 6.76
C VAL A 639 1.57 39.88 5.39
N PRO A 640 1.72 40.59 4.26
CA PRO A 640 1.38 40.07 2.94
C PRO A 640 2.19 38.83 2.55
N GLU A 641 3.47 38.78 2.93
CA GLU A 641 4.34 37.63 2.65
C GLU A 641 3.86 36.38 3.41
N LEU A 642 3.62 36.52 4.72
CA LEU A 642 3.10 35.43 5.54
C LEU A 642 1.71 34.97 5.10
N ALA A 643 0.84 35.90 4.71
CA ALA A 643 -0.50 35.61 4.22
C ALA A 643 -0.45 34.83 2.89
N SER A 644 0.43 35.25 1.98
CA SER A 644 0.69 34.58 0.71
C SER A 644 1.25 33.17 0.92
N LYS A 645 2.19 33.00 1.84
CA LYS A 645 2.76 31.69 2.21
C LYS A 645 1.68 30.74 2.76
N ALA A 646 0.87 31.22 3.71
CA ALA A 646 -0.22 30.45 4.30
C ALA A 646 -1.26 30.01 3.24
N LEU A 647 -1.64 30.91 2.31
CA LEU A 647 -2.55 30.57 1.21
C LEU A 647 -1.91 29.58 0.22
N GLY A 648 -0.61 29.70 -0.05
CA GLY A 648 0.15 28.80 -0.93
C GLY A 648 0.26 27.38 -0.39
N GLU A 649 0.47 27.22 0.93
CA GLU A 649 0.48 25.93 1.61
C GLU A 649 -0.90 25.24 1.52
N ILE A 650 -1.97 26.00 1.61
CA ILE A 650 -3.34 25.50 1.52
C ILE A 650 -3.70 25.09 0.09
N LYS A 651 -3.20 25.80 -0.93
CA LYS A 651 -3.42 25.42 -2.34
C LYS A 651 -2.83 24.05 -2.67
N LYS A 652 -1.72 23.64 -2.03
CA LYS A 652 -1.18 22.26 -2.11
C LYS A 652 -2.06 21.24 -1.39
N TYR A 653 -2.71 21.64 -0.30
CA TYR A 653 -3.61 20.79 0.47
C TYR A 653 -4.98 20.57 -0.23
N LEU A 654 -5.50 21.60 -0.91
CA LEU A 654 -6.75 21.56 -1.68
C LEU A 654 -6.55 20.93 -3.08
N ALA A 655 -5.40 21.12 -3.74
CA ALA A 655 -5.11 20.45 -5.02
C ALA A 655 -5.00 18.93 -4.90
N ASN A 656 -4.76 18.41 -3.69
CA ASN A 656 -4.70 16.97 -3.39
C ASN A 656 -6.04 16.40 -2.91
N ASN A 657 -7.07 17.23 -2.72
CA ASN A 657 -8.41 16.83 -2.26
C ASN A 657 -9.46 17.62 -3.06
N SER A 658 -9.92 17.07 -4.19
CA SER A 658 -10.76 17.77 -5.16
C SER A 658 -12.00 18.44 -4.52
N ILE A 659 -12.08 19.77 -4.60
CA ILE A 659 -13.33 20.50 -4.83
C ILE A 659 -13.04 21.62 -5.83
N ASP A 660 -13.67 21.54 -7.00
CA ASP A 660 -13.78 22.64 -7.95
C ASP A 660 -14.54 23.81 -7.32
N SER A 661 -13.83 24.87 -6.96
CA SER A 661 -14.16 26.27 -7.29
C SER A 661 -13.02 27.14 -6.78
N PHE A 662 -12.72 28.23 -7.49
CA PHE A 662 -11.61 29.17 -7.25
C PHE A 662 -10.24 28.79 -7.86
N ALA A 663 -10.25 28.27 -9.09
CA ALA A 663 -9.14 28.49 -10.01
C ALA A 663 -9.53 29.60 -10.99
N ASN A 664 -9.16 30.85 -10.69
CA ASN A 664 -8.80 31.87 -11.69
C ASN A 664 -8.27 33.13 -11.01
N ASN A 665 -6.99 33.12 -10.66
CA ASN A 665 -5.99 34.10 -11.10
C ASN A 665 -4.71 33.98 -10.28
N GLY A 666 -3.59 33.84 -11.00
CA GLY A 666 -2.24 34.18 -10.56
C GLY A 666 -1.66 33.36 -9.41
N LEU A 667 -0.60 32.59 -9.69
CA LEU A 667 0.61 32.44 -8.85
C LEU A 667 1.36 31.21 -9.36
N ARG A 668 2.32 31.47 -10.26
CA ARG A 668 3.42 30.57 -10.59
C ARG A 668 4.63 30.94 -9.73
N SER A 669 5.34 29.89 -9.31
CA SER A 669 6.73 29.81 -8.79
C SER A 669 7.12 30.62 -7.56
N LEU A 670 7.57 29.94 -6.49
CA LEU A 670 8.94 29.99 -5.90
C LEU A 670 8.99 29.28 -4.50
N PRO A 671 10.19 28.91 -3.99
CA PRO A 671 10.39 27.96 -2.87
C PRO A 671 10.73 28.65 -1.53
N GLY A 672 10.53 28.00 -0.37
CA GLY A 672 11.06 28.53 0.90
C GLY A 672 10.75 27.78 2.20
N ARG A 673 11.80 27.61 3.02
CA ARG A 673 12.08 26.83 4.25
C ARG A 673 11.17 27.06 5.51
N PRO A 674 11.18 26.13 6.50
CA PRO A 674 10.54 26.31 7.82
C PRO A 674 11.22 27.32 8.77
N LEU A 675 10.40 27.84 9.69
CA LEU A 675 10.64 28.93 10.66
C LEU A 675 11.44 28.49 11.90
N SER A 676 11.98 29.47 12.63
CA SER A 676 12.94 29.33 13.74
C SER A 676 12.36 29.74 15.12
N LEU A 677 12.98 29.28 16.21
CA LEU A 677 12.55 29.52 17.61
C LEU A 677 12.23 30.99 17.99
N PRO A 678 12.95 32.02 17.53
CA PRO A 678 12.61 33.43 17.82
C PRO A 678 11.22 33.87 17.29
N GLU A 679 10.68 33.15 16.30
CA GLU A 679 9.35 33.42 15.73
C GLU A 679 8.23 32.80 16.58
N CYS A 680 8.55 31.80 17.41
CA CYS A 680 7.62 31.21 18.38
C CYS A 680 7.49 32.01 19.68
N GLU A 681 8.57 32.66 20.15
CA GLU A 681 8.55 33.48 21.37
C GLU A 681 7.74 34.77 21.20
N ASN A 682 7.75 35.35 19.99
CA ASN A 682 6.93 36.52 19.66
C ASN A 682 5.40 36.24 19.64
N LEU A 683 4.98 34.98 19.80
CA LEU A 683 3.57 34.56 19.82
C LEU A 683 3.00 34.35 21.23
N GLY A 684 3.78 34.61 22.29
CA GLY A 684 3.30 34.55 23.68
C GLY A 684 2.83 33.16 24.15
N LEU A 685 3.41 32.10 23.57
CA LEU A 685 3.12 30.72 23.94
C LEU A 685 4.06 30.30 25.08
N ASP A 686 3.56 30.26 26.32
CA ASP A 686 4.30 29.70 27.45
C ASP A 686 4.42 28.18 27.31
N TYR A 687 5.66 27.68 27.24
CA TYR A 687 5.96 26.26 27.41
C TYR A 687 5.88 25.89 28.91
N PRO A 688 5.23 24.78 29.30
CA PRO A 688 5.46 24.22 30.62
C PRO A 688 6.93 23.80 30.75
N CYS A 689 7.59 24.30 31.80
CA CYS A 689 9.01 24.13 32.09
C CYS A 689 9.50 22.67 31.97
N GLY A 690 10.57 22.45 31.20
CA GLY A 690 11.29 21.17 31.17
C GLY A 690 12.33 20.96 30.06
N TYR A 691 12.39 21.82 29.03
CA TYR A 691 13.33 21.65 27.91
C TYR A 691 14.56 22.56 28.03
N LYS A 692 15.76 21.98 28.06
CA LYS A 692 17.01 22.64 27.66
C LYS A 692 17.57 21.89 26.44
N PRO A 693 17.80 22.55 25.29
CA PRO A 693 18.48 21.93 24.16
C PRO A 693 20.01 22.05 24.28
N PHE A 694 20.72 20.97 23.93
CA PHE A 694 22.16 20.98 23.70
C PHE A 694 22.48 21.67 22.36
N SER A 695 23.65 22.32 22.36
CA SER A 695 24.22 23.25 21.38
C SER A 695 24.22 22.79 19.93
#